data_AF-A0A2T5LZX2-F1
#
_entry.id   AF-A0A2T5LZX2-F1
#
_cell.length_a   1.000
_cell.length_b   1.000
_cell.length_c   1.000
_cell.angle_alpha   90.00
_cell.angle_beta   90.00
_cell.angle_gamma   90.00
#
_symmetry.space_group_name_H-M   'P 1'
#
loop_
_entity.id
_entity.type
_entity.pdbx_description
1 polymer ?
#
loop_
_entity_poly.entity_id
_entity_poly.type
_entity_poly.pdbx_seq_one_letter_code
_entity_poly.pdbx_strand_id
1 'polypeptide(L)'
;MSPSAALVQPPSEIHRAWWKECSVYQIWPASFKDSNDDGVGDIPGIVSKLDYIRDMGIDIVWLCPSYKSPQVDMGYDIADYYSIADQYGTVADVENLIKGCHDRGMKLLMDLVVNHTSDQHEWFKKSRSSRDNEFRDWYIWRPPRIDENGNRHPPNNWVSHFQGSAWHYDELTGEYYLHLYAVEQPDLNWENPAVRKAVHDIVRFWLNKGADGFRMDVINFISKDQAFPDAPVNDKDTMWQWGDKYYANGPRLHEYLQEIGRILNEYGAFSVGEMPFVKDTNEVLKAVRYDRNEINMIFSFEHVDLDHGPWGDKFKPGSFKLTDVKAFFERWQVFMYENSGWNALYWENHDQPRSIDRFVNPPVALRQTSGKMLATVLALQAGTPFLYQGQEIGMGNVPREWGMEEYKDIDCLNHWERLLKAKPFDTEAQQIARQEYQKKSRDNARTPVQWSAEPNGGFTSAAVKPWMSVNPEYLQVNAAAQVQDPHSLYNFWASVLKLRKTYVDIFVYGNYEAVDRDSQELFAFTRTYNSSKALVVANWTAGQLSWDAAAHKVEAKEVLLDTYGPASAVQERFREQEEKKEEEIPAHLNPATYPRTLTIPRANIHISLTYAPLDASRALSAISSAAAGANVLFQGTTRDSFAGRQVAQLSYTAYAPLALKSLEAIAREAVAAHGLAGVYIAHRLGVVPVGEASIVIGVSAGHRGAAWRAGEEVLEECKSRVEVWKKEEFVDGAGEWRANRERDAEGGLLVLTGS
;
A
#
# COMPACT_ATOMS: atom_id res chain seq x y z
N MET A 1 -19.89 29.07 -25.25
CA MET A 1 -19.19 28.31 -26.31
C MET A 1 -18.16 27.45 -25.61
N SER A 2 -18.47 26.17 -25.42
CA SER A 2 -17.60 25.22 -24.74
C SER A 2 -16.38 24.92 -25.63
N PRO A 3 -15.16 24.86 -25.08
CA PRO A 3 -14.02 24.40 -25.87
C PRO A 3 -14.27 22.94 -26.26
N SER A 4 -14.11 22.66 -27.55
CA SER A 4 -14.06 21.31 -28.13
C SER A 4 -13.15 20.43 -27.27
N ALA A 5 -13.68 19.29 -26.81
CA ALA A 5 -12.91 18.23 -26.17
C ALA A 5 -11.83 17.75 -27.15
N ALA A 6 -10.62 18.29 -27.01
CA ALA A 6 -9.45 17.67 -27.59
C ALA A 6 -9.31 16.30 -26.93
N LEU A 7 -9.24 15.24 -27.73
CA LEU A 7 -8.89 13.91 -27.26
C LEU A 7 -7.58 14.03 -26.49
N VAL A 8 -7.64 13.86 -25.17
CA VAL A 8 -6.48 13.80 -24.29
C VAL A 8 -5.58 12.70 -24.85
N GLN A 9 -4.43 13.07 -25.38
CA GLN A 9 -3.47 12.08 -25.86
C GLN A 9 -2.99 11.27 -24.64
N PRO A 10 -2.95 9.94 -24.72
CA PRO A 10 -2.42 9.13 -23.63
C PRO A 10 -0.99 9.58 -23.34
N PRO A 11 -0.52 9.51 -22.07
CA PRO A 11 0.89 9.68 -21.77
C PRO A 11 1.71 8.76 -22.68
N SER A 12 2.88 9.24 -23.12
CA SER A 12 3.71 8.53 -24.11
C SER A 12 4.13 7.13 -23.66
N GLU A 13 4.01 6.82 -22.37
CA GLU A 13 4.34 5.52 -21.77
C GLU A 13 3.51 5.29 -20.49
N ILE A 14 2.96 4.07 -20.30
CA ILE A 14 2.22 3.66 -19.10
C ILE A 14 3.14 2.85 -18.21
N HIS A 15 3.54 3.41 -17.06
CA HIS A 15 4.44 2.76 -16.11
C HIS A 15 3.69 1.80 -15.18
N ARG A 16 3.83 0.49 -15.44
CA ARG A 16 3.27 -0.56 -14.58
C ARG A 16 4.14 -0.83 -13.36
N ALA A 17 3.52 -1.20 -12.25
CA ALA A 17 4.21 -1.65 -11.03
C ALA A 17 3.29 -2.55 -10.21
N TRP A 18 3.87 -3.48 -9.45
CA TRP A 18 3.10 -4.46 -8.67
C TRP A 18 2.09 -3.79 -7.71
N TRP A 19 2.53 -2.74 -6.99
CA TRP A 19 1.71 -2.01 -6.03
C TRP A 19 0.57 -1.19 -6.67
N LYS A 20 0.63 -0.92 -7.98
CA LYS A 20 -0.46 -0.27 -8.73
C LYS A 20 -1.63 -1.21 -8.97
N GLU A 21 -1.34 -2.50 -9.10
CA GLU A 21 -2.30 -3.56 -9.43
C GLU A 21 -2.89 -4.22 -8.17
N CYS A 22 -2.34 -3.89 -7.01
CA CYS A 22 -2.75 -4.42 -5.71
C CYS A 22 -3.97 -3.69 -5.12
N SER A 23 -4.63 -4.37 -4.18
CA SER A 23 -5.50 -3.77 -3.18
C SER A 23 -4.92 -3.92 -1.77
N VAL A 24 -5.23 -2.96 -0.90
CA VAL A 24 -4.70 -2.88 0.47
C VAL A 24 -5.84 -3.05 1.48
N TYR A 25 -5.61 -3.79 2.55
CA TYR A 25 -6.51 -3.89 3.70
C TYR A 25 -5.81 -3.35 4.95
N GLN A 26 -6.37 -2.29 5.51
CA GLN A 26 -5.86 -1.63 6.70
C GLN A 26 -6.44 -2.26 7.97
N ILE A 27 -5.56 -2.53 8.93
CA ILE A 27 -5.88 -3.14 10.21
C ILE A 27 -5.52 -2.19 11.36
N TRP A 28 -6.51 -1.91 12.20
CA TRP A 28 -6.37 -1.29 13.51
C TRP A 28 -6.20 -2.39 14.57
N PRO A 29 -4.97 -2.64 15.06
CA PRO A 29 -4.65 -3.86 15.81
C PRO A 29 -5.53 -4.03 17.04
N ALA A 30 -5.73 -2.96 17.83
CA ALA A 30 -6.53 -2.99 19.06
C ALA A 30 -7.96 -3.51 18.87
N SER A 31 -8.53 -3.40 17.68
CA SER A 31 -9.95 -3.73 17.42
C SER A 31 -10.14 -4.84 16.42
N PHE A 32 -9.07 -5.41 15.87
CA PHE A 32 -9.21 -6.40 14.82
C PHE A 32 -9.61 -7.76 15.38
N LYS A 33 -8.75 -8.42 16.15
CA LYS A 33 -9.08 -9.71 16.79
C LYS A 33 -8.20 -9.93 18.02
N ASP A 34 -8.83 -10.21 19.15
CA ASP A 34 -8.16 -10.65 20.39
C ASP A 34 -7.96 -12.17 20.34
N SER A 35 -6.77 -12.67 20.67
CA SER A 35 -6.46 -14.10 20.72
C SER A 35 -6.16 -14.65 22.11
N ASN A 36 -6.07 -13.79 23.12
CA ASN A 36 -5.61 -14.12 24.47
C ASN A 36 -6.62 -13.77 25.58
N ASP A 37 -7.79 -13.23 25.23
CA ASP A 37 -8.89 -12.87 26.11
C ASP A 37 -8.56 -11.72 27.09
N ASP A 38 -7.72 -10.76 26.69
CA ASP A 38 -7.43 -9.54 27.46
C ASP A 38 -8.31 -8.33 27.08
N GLY A 39 -9.10 -8.46 26.00
CA GLY A 39 -10.04 -7.44 25.53
C GLY A 39 -9.45 -6.46 24.53
N VAL A 40 -8.19 -6.63 24.13
CA VAL A 40 -7.48 -5.85 23.12
C VAL A 40 -7.09 -6.79 21.96
N GLY A 41 -7.21 -6.32 20.73
CA GLY A 41 -6.78 -7.10 19.58
C GLY A 41 -5.26 -7.15 19.48
N ASP A 42 -4.74 -8.28 18.99
CA ASP A 42 -3.31 -8.59 19.00
C ASP A 42 -2.83 -9.19 17.66
N ILE A 43 -1.51 -9.27 17.46
CA ILE A 43 -0.93 -9.74 16.20
C ILE A 43 -1.25 -11.22 15.93
N PRO A 44 -1.15 -12.16 16.89
CA PRO A 44 -1.62 -13.52 16.68
C PRO A 44 -3.09 -13.63 16.24
N GLY A 45 -3.95 -12.76 16.77
CA GLY A 45 -5.34 -12.60 16.35
C GLY A 45 -5.45 -12.19 14.89
N ILE A 46 -4.63 -11.25 14.43
CA ILE A 46 -4.52 -10.87 13.00
C ILE A 46 -4.10 -12.07 12.15
N VAL A 47 -3.06 -12.80 12.56
CA VAL A 47 -2.55 -13.99 11.86
C VAL A 47 -3.68 -15.02 11.65
N SER A 48 -4.54 -15.21 12.65
CA SER A 48 -5.68 -16.14 12.58
C SER A 48 -6.72 -15.80 11.51
N LYS A 49 -6.70 -14.57 10.97
CA LYS A 49 -7.69 -14.05 10.01
C LYS A 49 -7.09 -13.75 8.63
N LEU A 50 -5.84 -14.11 8.36
CA LEU A 50 -5.22 -13.87 7.06
C LEU A 50 -5.93 -14.61 5.90
N ASP A 51 -6.54 -15.76 6.15
CA ASP A 51 -7.33 -16.47 5.13
C ASP A 51 -8.58 -15.67 4.74
N TYR A 52 -9.26 -15.04 5.71
CA TYR A 52 -10.40 -14.16 5.44
C TYR A 52 -10.02 -12.97 4.55
N ILE A 53 -8.85 -12.37 4.79
CA ILE A 53 -8.34 -11.25 4.00
C ILE A 53 -7.94 -11.71 2.59
N ARG A 54 -7.23 -12.83 2.49
CA ARG A 54 -6.82 -13.43 1.21
C ARG A 54 -8.03 -13.80 0.35
N ASP A 55 -9.05 -14.43 0.93
CA ASP A 55 -10.22 -14.92 0.19
C ASP A 55 -11.07 -13.79 -0.39
N MET A 56 -10.99 -12.60 0.19
CA MET A 56 -11.55 -11.38 -0.39
C MET A 56 -10.74 -10.85 -1.60
N GLY A 57 -9.52 -11.36 -1.82
CA GLY A 57 -8.67 -10.96 -2.94
C GLY A 57 -7.75 -9.77 -2.66
N ILE A 58 -7.47 -9.48 -1.40
CA ILE A 58 -6.49 -8.47 -0.96
C ILE A 58 -5.06 -8.93 -1.23
N ASP A 59 -4.19 -7.99 -1.60
CA ASP A 59 -2.77 -8.24 -1.88
C ASP A 59 -1.83 -7.72 -0.79
N ILE A 60 -2.22 -6.67 -0.07
CA ILE A 60 -1.38 -5.99 0.91
C ILE A 60 -2.16 -5.79 2.20
N VAL A 61 -1.56 -6.14 3.34
CA VAL A 61 -2.05 -5.75 4.67
C VAL A 61 -1.26 -4.52 5.13
N TRP A 62 -1.94 -3.46 5.54
CA TRP A 62 -1.33 -2.33 6.25
C TRP A 62 -1.68 -2.44 7.74
N LEU A 63 -0.66 -2.63 8.57
CA LEU A 63 -0.80 -2.63 10.02
C LEU A 63 -0.57 -1.22 10.57
N CYS A 64 -1.60 -0.62 11.18
CA CYS A 64 -1.47 0.61 11.98
C CYS A 64 -0.44 0.41 13.12
N PRO A 65 0.06 1.49 13.76
CA PRO A 65 1.15 1.39 14.73
C PRO A 65 0.93 0.32 15.81
N SER A 66 1.83 -0.65 15.87
CA SER A 66 1.86 -1.70 16.89
C SER A 66 3.10 -1.62 17.80
N TYR A 67 3.91 -0.58 17.63
CA TYR A 67 5.13 -0.35 18.39
C TYR A 67 4.85 -0.08 19.87
N LYS A 68 5.88 -0.18 20.70
CA LYS A 68 5.78 0.19 22.10
C LYS A 68 5.36 1.67 22.23
N SER A 69 4.24 1.90 22.90
CA SER A 69 3.61 3.21 23.02
C SER A 69 2.80 3.31 24.31
N PRO A 70 2.75 4.48 24.98
CA PRO A 70 1.85 4.75 26.10
C PRO A 70 0.34 4.78 25.75
N GLN A 71 -0.02 4.74 24.46
CA GLN A 71 -1.39 4.74 23.96
C GLN A 71 -2.16 6.06 24.16
N VAL A 72 -1.48 7.20 24.29
CA VAL A 72 -2.15 8.51 24.40
C VAL A 72 -2.92 8.84 23.12
N ASP A 73 -2.34 8.52 21.96
CA ASP A 73 -3.02 8.56 20.66
C ASP A 73 -3.02 7.16 20.04
N MET A 74 -3.27 6.16 20.89
CA MET A 74 -3.51 4.76 20.50
C MET A 74 -2.45 4.16 19.57
N GLY A 75 -1.17 4.44 19.86
CA GLY A 75 -0.03 3.84 19.14
C GLY A 75 0.78 4.83 18.31
N TYR A 76 0.23 5.99 17.96
CA TYR A 76 0.97 7.04 17.22
C TYR A 76 1.99 7.79 18.09
N ASP A 77 1.84 7.73 19.41
CA ASP A 77 2.84 8.17 20.38
C ASP A 77 3.86 7.05 20.67
N ILE A 78 4.84 6.85 19.78
CA ILE A 78 5.80 5.74 19.86
C ILE A 78 6.93 6.02 20.88
N ALA A 79 7.10 5.13 21.86
CA ALA A 79 8.18 5.17 22.84
C ALA A 79 9.40 4.31 22.49
N ASP A 80 9.25 3.32 21.59
CA ASP A 80 10.37 2.56 21.02
C ASP A 80 9.97 1.91 19.67
N TYR A 81 10.67 2.28 18.59
CA TYR A 81 10.42 1.81 17.22
C TYR A 81 10.89 0.38 16.95
N TYR A 82 11.71 -0.19 17.83
CA TYR A 82 12.33 -1.51 17.63
C TYR A 82 11.67 -2.62 18.46
N SER A 83 10.65 -2.27 19.24
CA SER A 83 9.83 -3.20 20.01
C SER A 83 8.33 -2.99 19.73
N ILE A 84 7.56 -4.02 20.04
CA ILE A 84 6.11 -4.06 19.90
C ILE A 84 5.48 -3.82 21.27
N ALA A 85 4.32 -3.15 21.32
CA ALA A 85 3.61 -2.95 22.58
C ALA A 85 3.20 -4.30 23.18
N ASP A 86 3.37 -4.45 24.49
CA ASP A 86 3.13 -5.72 25.19
C ASP A 86 1.72 -6.29 24.93
N GLN A 87 0.72 -5.41 24.76
CA GLN A 87 -0.67 -5.78 24.46
C GLN A 87 -0.88 -6.37 23.04
N TYR A 88 0.05 -6.14 22.10
CA TYR A 88 -0.05 -6.63 20.72
C TYR A 88 0.81 -7.86 20.46
N GLY A 89 1.84 -8.08 21.27
CA GLY A 89 2.77 -9.20 21.16
C GLY A 89 4.22 -8.76 21.05
N THR A 90 4.99 -9.46 20.23
CA THR A 90 6.44 -9.29 20.11
C THR A 90 6.88 -9.02 18.67
N VAL A 91 8.14 -8.65 18.48
CA VAL A 91 8.74 -8.55 17.14
C VAL A 91 8.66 -9.89 16.39
N ALA A 92 8.77 -11.01 17.09
CA ALA A 92 8.63 -12.34 16.48
C ALA A 92 7.19 -12.59 15.98
N ASP A 93 6.18 -12.04 16.63
CA ASP A 93 4.80 -12.12 16.16
C ASP A 93 4.59 -11.30 14.88
N VAL A 94 5.26 -10.15 14.74
CA VAL A 94 5.30 -9.40 13.47
C VAL A 94 6.01 -10.19 12.37
N GLU A 95 7.13 -10.85 12.67
CA GLU A 95 7.82 -11.72 11.71
C GLU A 95 6.92 -12.90 11.28
N ASN A 96 6.15 -13.46 12.21
CA ASN A 96 5.12 -14.47 11.91
C ASN A 96 3.99 -13.91 11.04
N LEU A 97 3.56 -12.66 11.26
CA LEU A 97 2.57 -11.98 10.42
C LEU A 97 3.10 -11.75 9.00
N ILE A 98 4.33 -11.23 8.87
CA ILE A 98 5.02 -11.07 7.57
C ILE A 98 5.04 -12.41 6.84
N LYS A 99 5.52 -13.46 7.51
CA LYS A 99 5.56 -14.81 6.94
C LYS A 99 4.17 -15.29 6.55
N GLY A 100 3.17 -15.11 7.41
CA GLY A 100 1.79 -15.52 7.16
C GLY A 100 1.16 -14.83 5.96
N CYS A 101 1.49 -13.56 5.73
CA CYS A 101 1.14 -12.82 4.51
C CYS A 101 1.86 -13.39 3.29
N HIS A 102 3.18 -13.55 3.35
CA HIS A 102 4.00 -14.03 2.24
C HIS A 102 3.63 -15.46 1.79
N ASP A 103 3.34 -16.36 2.73
CA ASP A 103 2.86 -17.73 2.47
C ASP A 103 1.54 -17.74 1.68
N ARG A 104 0.76 -16.66 1.77
CA ARG A 104 -0.52 -16.46 1.07
C ARG A 104 -0.39 -15.59 -0.18
N GLY A 105 0.83 -15.22 -0.57
CA GLY A 105 1.09 -14.31 -1.69
C GLY A 105 0.73 -12.85 -1.41
N MET A 106 0.44 -12.50 -0.16
CA MET A 106 0.18 -11.12 0.28
C MET A 106 1.47 -10.43 0.74
N LYS A 107 1.38 -9.14 1.02
CA LYS A 107 2.44 -8.24 1.48
C LYS A 107 2.06 -7.61 2.82
N LEU A 108 3.04 -7.14 3.59
CA LEU A 108 2.81 -6.38 4.82
C LEU A 108 3.46 -5.00 4.76
N LEU A 109 2.68 -3.95 5.04
CA LEU A 109 3.18 -2.61 5.32
C LEU A 109 3.11 -2.34 6.82
N MET A 110 4.18 -1.73 7.33
CA MET A 110 4.20 -1.15 8.67
C MET A 110 3.81 0.33 8.59
N ASP A 111 3.25 0.87 9.66
CA ASP A 111 3.08 2.33 9.79
C ASP A 111 4.40 2.99 10.19
N LEU A 112 4.78 4.08 9.53
CA LEU A 112 6.00 4.84 9.82
C LEU A 112 5.62 6.20 10.39
N VAL A 113 5.61 6.29 11.73
CA VAL A 113 5.27 7.52 12.46
C VAL A 113 6.53 8.24 12.89
N VAL A 114 6.98 9.20 12.08
CA VAL A 114 8.32 9.83 12.24
C VAL A 114 8.28 11.35 12.18
N ASN A 115 7.09 11.95 12.18
CA ASN A 115 6.94 13.38 12.46
C ASN A 115 7.22 13.70 13.94
N HIS A 116 6.81 12.81 14.84
CA HIS A 116 6.95 12.93 16.29
C HIS A 116 7.29 11.55 16.90
N THR A 117 7.70 11.55 18.16
CA THR A 117 7.75 10.35 19.02
C THR A 117 6.83 10.57 20.23
N SER A 118 6.70 9.58 21.10
CA SER A 118 6.22 9.80 22.47
C SER A 118 7.22 10.65 23.27
N ASP A 119 6.73 11.42 24.24
CA ASP A 119 7.54 12.06 25.28
C ASP A 119 8.20 11.04 26.23
N GLN A 120 7.73 9.79 26.22
CA GLN A 120 8.34 8.65 26.91
C GLN A 120 9.44 7.97 26.10
N HIS A 121 9.71 8.41 24.87
CA HIS A 121 10.83 7.93 24.07
C HIS A 121 12.16 8.34 24.72
N GLU A 122 13.16 7.45 24.72
CA GLU A 122 14.47 7.74 25.35
C GLU A 122 15.17 8.96 24.75
N TRP A 123 14.95 9.23 23.46
CA TRP A 123 15.43 10.45 22.81
C TRP A 123 14.85 11.71 23.46
N PHE A 124 13.53 11.75 23.72
CA PHE A 124 12.90 12.92 24.34
C PHE A 124 13.29 13.07 25.79
N LYS A 125 13.33 11.98 26.57
CA LYS A 125 13.79 12.01 27.97
C LYS A 125 15.20 12.59 28.10
N LYS A 126 16.11 12.22 27.19
CA LYS A 126 17.46 12.81 27.11
C LYS A 126 17.41 14.27 26.65
N SER A 127 16.64 14.58 25.60
CA SER A 127 16.47 15.94 25.06
C SER A 127 15.94 16.95 26.08
N ARG A 128 15.02 16.53 26.95
CA ARG A 128 14.42 17.39 27.98
C ARG A 128 15.26 17.48 29.27
N SER A 129 16.26 16.61 29.44
CA SER A 129 17.06 16.54 30.67
C SER A 129 17.89 17.80 30.95
N SER A 130 18.34 18.48 29.90
CA SER A 130 19.08 19.75 29.98
C SER A 130 19.17 20.40 28.60
N ARG A 131 19.51 21.69 28.56
CA ARG A 131 19.70 22.45 27.31
C ARG A 131 21.00 22.11 26.58
N ASP A 132 21.95 21.45 27.25
CA ASP A 132 23.26 21.10 26.68
C ASP A 132 23.39 19.60 26.34
N ASN A 133 22.30 18.83 26.45
CA ASN A 133 22.30 17.40 26.12
C ASN A 133 22.47 17.17 24.60
N GLU A 134 23.18 16.13 24.20
CA GLU A 134 23.39 15.81 22.77
C GLU A 134 22.08 15.52 22.00
N PHE A 135 21.03 15.09 22.72
CA PHE A 135 19.70 14.88 22.15
C PHE A 135 18.86 16.16 22.10
N ARG A 136 19.34 17.31 22.60
CA ARG A 136 18.55 18.55 22.71
C ARG A 136 17.90 18.93 21.38
N ASP A 137 18.70 18.97 20.33
CA ASP A 137 18.25 19.36 18.98
C ASP A 137 17.65 18.19 18.18
N TRP A 138 17.31 17.07 18.83
CA TRP A 138 16.50 16.03 18.20
C TRP A 138 15.02 16.40 18.15
N TYR A 139 14.62 17.37 18.97
CA TYR A 139 13.27 17.93 19.02
C TYR A 139 13.33 19.44 18.85
N ILE A 140 12.17 20.06 18.63
CA ILE A 140 12.08 21.49 18.35
C ILE A 140 11.80 22.25 19.65
N TRP A 141 12.83 22.90 20.19
CA TRP A 141 12.77 23.71 21.41
C TRP A 141 12.88 25.21 21.10
N ARG A 142 12.09 26.04 21.77
CA ARG A 142 12.13 27.50 21.60
C ARG A 142 11.90 28.23 22.94
N PRO A 143 12.61 29.34 23.18
CA PRO A 143 12.38 30.13 24.38
C PRO A 143 10.97 30.75 24.39
N PRO A 144 10.43 31.07 25.57
CA PRO A 144 9.19 31.83 25.69
C PRO A 144 9.29 33.21 25.02
N ARG A 145 8.19 33.69 24.45
CA ARG A 145 7.99 35.12 24.20
C ARG A 145 7.48 35.77 25.48
N ILE A 146 8.04 36.91 25.85
CA ILE A 146 7.61 37.68 27.03
C ILE A 146 6.93 38.96 26.54
N ASP A 147 5.69 39.20 26.97
CA ASP A 147 4.97 40.43 26.64
C ASP A 147 5.40 41.62 27.52
N GLU A 148 4.89 42.82 27.20
CA GLU A 148 5.20 44.05 27.94
C GLU A 148 4.83 44.00 29.43
N ASN A 149 3.91 43.11 29.81
CA ASN A 149 3.46 42.91 31.19
C ASN A 149 4.25 41.80 31.91
N GLY A 150 5.24 41.19 31.25
CA GLY A 150 6.04 40.10 31.80
C GLY A 150 5.36 38.72 31.72
N ASN A 151 4.24 38.58 31.00
CA ASN A 151 3.59 37.28 30.85
C ASN A 151 4.32 36.43 29.82
N ARG A 152 4.36 35.13 30.10
CA ARG A 152 4.95 34.11 29.26
C ARG A 152 3.98 33.65 28.17
N HIS A 153 4.43 33.66 26.92
CA HIS A 153 3.69 33.22 25.75
C HIS A 153 4.49 32.17 24.97
N PRO A 154 3.79 31.25 24.25
CA PRO A 154 4.47 30.33 23.36
C PRO A 154 5.17 31.05 22.20
N PRO A 155 6.11 30.37 21.51
CA PRO A 155 6.90 30.92 20.41
C PRO A 155 6.08 31.49 19.26
N ASN A 156 4.92 30.89 18.95
CA ASN A 156 3.96 31.37 17.97
C ASN A 156 2.52 30.99 18.38
N ASN A 157 1.54 31.37 17.55
CA ASN A 157 0.12 31.13 17.75
C ASN A 157 -0.42 29.84 17.11
N TRP A 158 0.42 28.85 16.79
CA TRP A 158 -0.06 27.63 16.13
C TRP A 158 -0.99 26.81 17.03
N VAL A 159 -2.05 26.27 16.42
CA VAL A 159 -3.00 25.35 17.06
C VAL A 159 -2.54 23.89 16.92
N SER A 160 -2.73 23.10 17.98
CA SER A 160 -2.58 21.65 17.94
C SER A 160 -3.78 20.99 17.24
N HIS A 161 -3.55 19.89 16.54
CA HIS A 161 -4.59 19.04 15.96
C HIS A 161 -5.58 18.51 17.01
N PHE A 162 -5.19 18.43 18.28
CA PHE A 162 -6.04 17.98 19.39
C PHE A 162 -6.41 19.11 20.37
N GLN A 163 -6.60 20.31 19.83
CA GLN A 163 -7.03 21.54 20.52
C GLN A 163 -5.91 22.25 21.31
N GLY A 164 -6.00 23.59 21.41
CA GLY A 164 -5.08 24.41 22.20
C GLY A 164 -3.79 24.77 21.47
N SER A 165 -2.77 25.21 22.21
CA SER A 165 -1.46 25.56 21.63
C SER A 165 -0.73 24.32 21.14
N ALA A 166 0.02 24.46 20.04
CA ALA A 166 0.99 23.45 19.59
C ALA A 166 2.32 23.49 20.38
N TRP A 167 2.40 24.25 21.46
CA TRP A 167 3.62 24.40 22.25
C TRP A 167 3.36 24.12 23.72
N HIS A 168 4.18 23.27 24.32
CA HIS A 168 4.14 22.96 25.74
C HIS A 168 5.39 23.45 26.46
N TYR A 169 5.21 24.09 27.61
CA TYR A 169 6.31 24.66 28.37
C TYR A 169 6.93 23.59 29.30
N ASP A 170 8.23 23.39 29.20
CA ASP A 170 8.98 22.54 30.11
C ASP A 170 9.63 23.37 31.21
N GLU A 171 9.11 23.26 32.43
CA GLU A 171 9.61 24.03 33.59
C GLU A 171 11.08 23.71 33.92
N LEU A 172 11.57 22.51 33.60
CA LEU A 172 12.95 22.10 33.87
C LEU A 172 13.97 22.90 33.05
N THR A 173 13.69 23.08 31.75
CA THR A 173 14.61 23.78 30.84
C THR A 173 14.23 25.23 30.55
N GLY A 174 13.02 25.65 30.96
CA GLY A 174 12.53 27.02 30.78
C GLY A 174 12.20 27.37 29.32
N GLU A 175 11.96 26.36 28.48
CA GLU A 175 11.67 26.51 27.05
C GLU A 175 10.39 25.74 26.69
N TYR A 176 9.78 26.10 25.56
CA TYR A 176 8.69 25.35 24.96
C TYR A 176 9.23 24.29 23.99
N TYR A 177 8.58 23.13 23.91
CA TYR A 177 8.76 22.20 22.80
C TYR A 177 7.52 22.16 21.91
N LEU A 178 7.73 21.94 20.61
CA LEU A 178 6.65 21.80 19.62
C LEU A 178 6.00 20.43 19.73
N HIS A 179 4.68 20.41 19.70
CA HIS A 179 3.85 19.23 19.52
C HIS A 179 2.65 19.61 18.63
N LEU A 180 2.64 19.16 17.37
CA LEU A 180 1.51 19.42 16.47
C LEU A 180 0.26 18.62 16.90
N TYR A 181 0.45 17.54 17.65
CA TYR A 181 -0.61 16.65 18.15
C TYR A 181 -0.74 16.74 19.68
N ALA A 182 -0.86 15.61 20.37
CA ALA A 182 -0.93 15.56 21.83
C ALA A 182 0.34 16.16 22.45
N VAL A 183 0.23 16.65 23.69
CA VAL A 183 1.39 17.17 24.43
C VAL A 183 2.49 16.11 24.52
N GLU A 184 2.09 14.86 24.64
CA GLU A 184 2.94 13.67 24.71
C GLU A 184 3.52 13.24 23.35
N GLN A 185 3.27 13.99 22.27
CA GLN A 185 3.80 13.76 20.92
C GLN A 185 4.75 14.89 20.47
N PRO A 186 5.91 15.07 21.10
CA PRO A 186 6.88 16.08 20.71
C PRO A 186 7.42 15.83 19.28
N ASP A 187 7.40 16.87 18.46
CA ASP A 187 7.84 16.82 17.06
C ASP A 187 9.36 16.64 16.94
N LEU A 188 9.76 15.69 16.10
CA LEU A 188 11.15 15.45 15.73
C LEU A 188 11.68 16.61 14.86
N ASN A 189 12.93 16.98 15.11
CA ASN A 189 13.64 17.98 14.34
C ASN A 189 14.39 17.35 13.17
N TRP A 190 13.75 17.27 12.00
CA TRP A 190 14.34 16.70 10.78
C TRP A 190 15.49 17.52 10.20
N GLU A 191 15.69 18.77 10.62
CA GLU A 191 16.88 19.53 10.24
C GLU A 191 18.16 18.86 10.77
N ASN A 192 18.05 18.15 11.89
CA ASN A 192 19.17 17.44 12.52
C ASN A 192 19.50 16.15 11.73
N PRO A 193 20.71 16.04 11.14
CA PRO A 193 21.10 14.84 10.39
C PRO A 193 21.12 13.55 11.23
N ALA A 194 21.33 13.64 12.55
CA ALA A 194 21.28 12.48 13.44
C ALA A 194 19.87 11.90 13.56
N VAL A 195 18.85 12.77 13.58
CA VAL A 195 17.44 12.35 13.57
C VAL A 195 17.10 11.64 12.26
N ARG A 196 17.45 12.24 11.11
CA ARG A 196 17.19 11.60 9.81
C ARG A 196 17.90 10.26 9.67
N LYS A 197 19.16 10.17 10.13
CA LYS A 197 19.88 8.90 10.17
C LYS A 197 19.15 7.87 11.05
N ALA A 198 18.68 8.25 12.24
CA ALA A 198 17.94 7.33 13.11
C ALA A 198 16.64 6.85 12.46
N VAL A 199 15.92 7.71 11.75
CA VAL A 199 14.74 7.34 10.96
C VAL A 199 15.10 6.36 9.84
N HIS A 200 16.19 6.60 9.11
CA HIS A 200 16.69 5.66 8.09
C HIS A 200 17.01 4.29 8.67
N ASP A 201 17.60 4.24 9.88
CA ASP A 201 17.90 3.00 10.58
C ASP A 201 16.60 2.25 10.98
N ILE A 202 15.55 2.97 11.40
CA ILE A 202 14.20 2.40 11.68
C ILE A 202 13.60 1.78 10.40
N VAL A 203 13.61 2.52 9.29
CA VAL A 203 13.11 2.04 7.99
C VAL A 203 13.83 0.75 7.59
N ARG A 204 15.17 0.75 7.65
CA ARG A 204 15.97 -0.43 7.30
C ARG A 204 15.75 -1.60 8.24
N PHE A 205 15.53 -1.36 9.53
CA PHE A 205 15.27 -2.44 10.49
C PHE A 205 14.04 -3.26 10.09
N TRP A 206 12.92 -2.61 9.80
CA TRP A 206 11.68 -3.31 9.42
C TRP A 206 11.74 -3.92 8.02
N LEU A 207 12.39 -3.25 7.06
CA LEU A 207 12.62 -3.85 5.74
C LEU A 207 13.56 -5.07 5.80
N ASN A 208 14.59 -5.05 6.65
CA ASN A 208 15.47 -6.21 6.86
C ASN A 208 14.75 -7.41 7.49
N LYS A 209 13.64 -7.16 8.20
CA LYS A 209 12.76 -8.21 8.75
C LYS A 209 11.77 -8.76 7.71
N GLY A 210 11.65 -8.13 6.56
CA GLY A 210 10.78 -8.57 5.46
C GLY A 210 9.47 -7.79 5.32
N ALA A 211 9.31 -6.64 5.99
CA ALA A 211 8.23 -5.73 5.64
C ALA A 211 8.38 -5.28 4.18
N ASP A 212 7.27 -5.16 3.47
CA ASP A 212 7.25 -4.87 2.03
C ASP A 212 7.11 -3.36 1.75
N GLY A 213 7.08 -2.53 2.79
CA GLY A 213 6.89 -1.09 2.65
C GLY A 213 6.26 -0.41 3.86
N PHE A 214 5.87 0.85 3.66
CA PHE A 214 5.32 1.68 4.72
C PHE A 214 4.14 2.55 4.27
N ARG A 215 3.15 2.68 5.15
CA ARG A 215 2.33 3.90 5.19
C ARG A 215 3.05 4.89 6.08
N MET A 216 3.21 6.14 5.64
CA MET A 216 3.98 7.15 6.38
C MET A 216 3.04 8.21 6.97
N ASP A 217 2.95 8.25 8.29
CA ASP A 217 2.07 9.14 9.05
C ASP A 217 2.52 10.59 8.93
N VAL A 218 1.57 11.47 8.57
CA VAL A 218 1.74 12.90 8.27
C VAL A 218 3.12 13.29 7.78
N ILE A 219 3.61 12.53 6.79
CA ILE A 219 5.00 12.64 6.34
C ILE A 219 5.29 14.02 5.74
N ASN A 220 4.26 14.74 5.29
CA ASN A 220 4.42 16.10 4.80
C ASN A 220 4.66 17.15 5.89
N PHE A 221 4.55 16.79 7.18
CA PHE A 221 4.77 17.70 8.30
C PHE A 221 6.21 17.71 8.78
N ILE A 222 7.07 16.82 8.29
CA ILE A 222 8.44 16.65 8.82
C ILE A 222 9.35 17.86 8.57
N SER A 223 9.05 18.70 7.58
CA SER A 223 9.82 19.91 7.27
C SER A 223 9.11 21.15 7.81
N LYS A 224 9.67 21.81 8.83
CA LYS A 224 9.12 23.06 9.39
C LYS A 224 9.84 24.29 8.84
N ASP A 225 9.13 25.40 8.71
CA ASP A 225 9.73 26.73 8.53
C ASP A 225 10.55 27.10 9.77
N GLN A 226 11.85 27.34 9.58
CA GLN A 226 12.78 27.60 10.68
C GLN A 226 12.63 28.98 11.32
N ALA A 227 11.86 29.89 10.72
CA ALA A 227 11.49 31.16 11.33
C ALA A 227 10.34 31.02 12.35
N PHE A 228 9.59 29.91 12.33
CA PHE A 228 8.42 29.65 13.19
C PHE A 228 7.45 30.84 13.30
N PRO A 229 7.03 31.46 12.19
CA PRO A 229 6.19 32.65 12.21
C PRO A 229 4.80 32.38 12.79
N ASP A 230 4.15 33.42 13.30
CA ASP A 230 2.72 33.35 13.60
C ASP A 230 1.89 33.04 12.33
N ALA A 231 0.90 32.19 12.50
CA ALA A 231 -0.13 31.89 11.53
C ALA A 231 -1.10 33.07 11.33
N PRO A 232 -1.60 33.29 10.10
CA PRO A 232 -2.62 34.28 9.85
C PRO A 232 -3.85 34.07 10.74
N VAL A 233 -4.40 35.16 11.27
CA VAL A 233 -5.62 35.12 12.08
C VAL A 233 -6.83 35.00 11.15
N ASN A 234 -7.34 33.78 10.99
CA ASN A 234 -8.51 33.45 10.16
C ASN A 234 -9.78 33.34 11.01
N ASP A 235 -9.68 32.73 12.19
CA ASP A 235 -10.75 32.69 13.19
C ASP A 235 -10.44 33.71 14.29
N LYS A 236 -11.33 34.68 14.50
CA LYS A 236 -11.14 35.75 15.49
C LYS A 236 -11.56 35.33 16.90
N ASP A 237 -12.25 34.20 17.04
CA ASP A 237 -12.79 33.72 18.31
C ASP A 237 -11.76 32.88 19.09
N THR A 238 -10.60 32.59 18.51
CA THR A 238 -9.49 31.86 19.13
C THR A 238 -8.15 32.57 18.87
N MET A 239 -7.25 32.53 19.84
CA MET A 239 -5.88 32.99 19.63
C MET A 239 -5.02 31.97 18.87
N TRP A 240 -5.43 30.69 18.87
CA TRP A 240 -4.72 29.60 18.20
C TRP A 240 -5.20 29.44 16.76
N GLN A 241 -4.26 29.42 15.81
CA GLN A 241 -4.53 29.43 14.38
C GLN A 241 -3.83 28.26 13.68
N TRP A 242 -4.41 27.76 12.60
CA TRP A 242 -3.79 26.73 11.76
C TRP A 242 -2.47 27.22 11.16
N GLY A 243 -1.37 26.57 11.54
CA GLY A 243 -0.02 26.85 11.08
C GLY A 243 0.43 26.00 9.89
N ASP A 244 -0.48 25.27 9.25
CA ASP A 244 -0.23 24.28 8.19
C ASP A 244 0.61 24.84 7.05
N LYS A 245 0.43 26.11 6.68
CA LYS A 245 1.27 26.79 5.68
C LYS A 245 2.78 26.74 5.99
N TYR A 246 3.19 26.58 7.25
CA TYR A 246 4.59 26.61 7.69
C TYR A 246 5.16 25.24 8.05
N TYR A 247 4.34 24.19 8.08
CA TYR A 247 4.82 22.83 8.36
C TYR A 247 4.34 21.80 7.34
N ALA A 248 3.17 21.97 6.72
CA ALA A 248 2.66 21.10 5.68
C ALA A 248 3.38 21.40 4.36
N ASN A 249 4.13 20.41 3.87
CA ASN A 249 4.96 20.54 2.67
C ASN A 249 6.02 21.63 2.80
N GLY A 250 6.69 21.67 3.95
CA GLY A 250 7.74 22.66 4.21
C GLY A 250 8.94 22.55 3.27
N PRO A 251 9.88 23.52 3.36
CA PRO A 251 10.84 23.83 2.31
C PRO A 251 11.81 22.69 1.94
N ARG A 252 12.04 21.73 2.85
CA ARG A 252 12.97 20.62 2.68
C ARG A 252 12.27 19.25 2.60
N LEU A 253 10.93 19.22 2.53
CA LEU A 253 10.16 17.96 2.50
C LEU A 253 10.71 17.00 1.43
N HIS A 254 10.83 17.46 0.19
CA HIS A 254 11.26 16.62 -0.93
C HIS A 254 12.71 16.14 -0.80
N GLU A 255 13.58 16.91 -0.14
CA GLU A 255 14.94 16.44 0.17
C GLU A 255 14.87 15.20 1.09
N TYR A 256 14.05 15.28 2.14
CA TYR A 256 13.87 14.20 3.11
C TYR A 256 13.15 12.99 2.50
N LEU A 257 12.11 13.22 1.67
CA LEU A 257 11.44 12.12 0.96
C LEU A 257 12.37 11.42 -0.03
N GLN A 258 13.30 12.12 -0.68
CA GLN A 258 14.30 11.49 -1.56
C GLN A 258 15.32 10.67 -0.77
N GLU A 259 15.65 11.07 0.46
CA GLU A 259 16.49 10.26 1.36
C GLU A 259 15.81 8.92 1.68
N ILE A 260 14.52 8.94 2.05
CA ILE A 260 13.73 7.73 2.33
C ILE A 260 13.50 6.90 1.06
N GLY A 261 13.10 7.54 -0.04
CA GLY A 261 12.80 6.89 -1.31
C GLY A 261 13.98 6.11 -1.90
N ARG A 262 15.22 6.59 -1.70
CA ARG A 262 16.43 5.82 -2.03
C ARG A 262 16.49 4.50 -1.27
N ILE A 263 16.19 4.51 0.02
CA ILE A 263 16.15 3.29 0.85
C ILE A 263 15.06 2.36 0.34
N LEU A 264 13.83 2.85 0.13
CA LEU A 264 12.72 2.03 -0.35
C LEU A 264 13.04 1.35 -1.69
N ASN A 265 13.68 2.07 -2.61
CA ASN A 265 14.10 1.55 -3.91
C ASN A 265 15.15 0.43 -3.80
N GLU A 266 16.05 0.47 -2.81
CA GLU A 266 17.01 -0.61 -2.56
C GLU A 266 16.32 -1.95 -2.23
N TYR A 267 15.12 -1.90 -1.64
CA TYR A 267 14.34 -3.07 -1.24
C TYR A 267 13.18 -3.39 -2.20
N GLY A 268 12.93 -2.54 -3.20
CA GLY A 268 11.71 -2.64 -4.03
C GLY A 268 10.42 -2.44 -3.24
N ALA A 269 10.50 -1.68 -2.15
CA ALA A 269 9.43 -1.51 -1.17
C ALA A 269 8.36 -0.51 -1.64
N PHE A 270 7.11 -0.75 -1.24
CA PHE A 270 5.98 0.14 -1.49
C PHE A 270 5.88 1.24 -0.44
N SER A 271 5.38 2.41 -0.83
CA SER A 271 5.13 3.54 0.08
C SER A 271 3.87 4.32 -0.26
N VAL A 272 3.15 4.71 0.78
CA VAL A 272 2.06 5.69 0.69
C VAL A 272 2.23 6.73 1.79
N GLY A 273 2.30 8.00 1.42
CA GLY A 273 2.40 9.11 2.37
C GLY A 273 1.02 9.63 2.75
N GLU A 274 0.76 9.78 4.04
CA GLU A 274 -0.36 10.60 4.49
C GLU A 274 0.04 12.08 4.40
N MET A 275 -0.69 12.86 3.59
CA MET A 275 -0.35 14.26 3.34
C MET A 275 -1.59 15.16 3.46
N PRO A 276 -2.04 15.51 4.68
CA PRO A 276 -3.13 16.47 4.87
C PRO A 276 -2.73 17.90 4.44
N PHE A 277 -3.71 18.79 4.26
CA PHE A 277 -3.55 20.19 3.86
C PHE A 277 -2.88 20.46 2.49
N VAL A 278 -2.55 19.42 1.72
CA VAL A 278 -2.01 19.59 0.36
C VAL A 278 -3.12 19.59 -0.69
N LYS A 279 -3.24 20.70 -1.43
CA LYS A 279 -4.18 20.84 -2.56
C LYS A 279 -3.48 21.23 -3.87
N ASP A 280 -2.24 21.71 -3.78
CA ASP A 280 -1.43 22.05 -4.95
C ASP A 280 -1.01 20.75 -5.65
N THR A 281 -1.50 20.59 -6.87
CA THR A 281 -1.24 19.42 -7.69
C THR A 281 0.24 19.28 -8.06
N ASN A 282 0.98 20.38 -8.23
CA ASN A 282 2.42 20.34 -8.50
C ASN A 282 3.21 19.87 -7.28
N GLU A 283 2.78 20.26 -6.08
CA GLU A 283 3.42 19.84 -4.84
C GLU A 283 3.24 18.33 -4.61
N VAL A 284 2.01 17.84 -4.79
CA VAL A 284 1.75 16.38 -4.74
C VAL A 284 2.55 15.65 -5.82
N LEU A 285 2.63 16.18 -7.03
CA LEU A 285 3.34 15.54 -8.13
C LEU A 285 4.84 15.38 -7.84
N LYS A 286 5.47 16.33 -7.17
CA LYS A 286 6.88 16.19 -6.75
C LYS A 286 7.11 14.97 -5.85
N ALA A 287 6.12 14.61 -5.02
CA ALA A 287 6.20 13.45 -4.13
C ALA A 287 5.94 12.11 -4.85
N VAL A 288 5.01 12.07 -5.82
CA VAL A 288 4.49 10.79 -6.36
C VAL A 288 4.80 10.49 -7.82
N ARG A 289 5.38 11.45 -8.57
CA ARG A 289 5.70 11.22 -9.99
C ARG A 289 6.74 10.09 -10.10
N TYR A 290 6.53 9.20 -11.06
CA TYR A 290 7.27 7.93 -11.17
C TYR A 290 8.81 8.05 -11.17
N ASP A 291 9.37 9.18 -11.65
CA ASP A 291 10.81 9.42 -11.80
C ASP A 291 11.43 10.20 -10.61
N ARG A 292 10.62 10.62 -9.64
CA ARG A 292 11.06 11.43 -8.49
C ARG A 292 11.78 10.60 -7.44
N ASN A 293 11.53 9.29 -7.39
CA ASN A 293 12.11 8.37 -6.41
C ASN A 293 11.92 8.84 -4.95
N GLU A 294 10.75 9.40 -4.67
CA GLU A 294 10.31 9.85 -3.34
C GLU A 294 9.38 8.80 -2.73
N ILE A 295 8.07 8.90 -2.96
CA ILE A 295 7.07 7.93 -2.52
C ILE A 295 6.15 7.53 -3.68
N ASN A 296 5.39 6.43 -3.56
CA ASN A 296 4.64 5.92 -4.70
C ASN A 296 3.26 6.59 -4.89
N MET A 297 2.62 6.99 -3.80
CA MET A 297 1.32 7.67 -3.80
C MET A 297 1.09 8.40 -2.48
N ILE A 298 0.01 9.20 -2.41
CA ILE A 298 -0.40 9.89 -1.18
C ILE A 298 -1.87 9.66 -0.85
N PHE A 299 -2.20 9.74 0.43
CA PHE A 299 -3.57 9.99 0.87
C PHE A 299 -3.85 11.50 0.86
N SER A 300 -4.79 11.91 0.00
CA SER A 300 -5.34 13.28 0.00
C SER A 300 -6.60 13.35 0.86
N PHE A 301 -6.69 14.40 1.66
CA PHE A 301 -7.75 14.61 2.63
C PHE A 301 -8.90 15.49 2.10
N GLU A 302 -8.82 15.99 0.87
CA GLU A 302 -9.82 16.94 0.37
C GLU A 302 -11.24 16.39 0.33
N HIS A 303 -11.42 15.09 0.05
CA HIS A 303 -12.75 14.47 0.09
C HIS A 303 -13.21 14.15 1.51
N VAL A 304 -12.29 14.02 2.47
CA VAL A 304 -12.62 13.81 3.87
C VAL A 304 -12.94 15.11 4.60
N ASP A 305 -12.57 16.27 4.05
CA ASP A 305 -12.89 17.57 4.67
C ASP A 305 -14.23 18.15 4.20
N LEU A 306 -14.94 17.49 3.27
CA LEU A 306 -16.11 18.03 2.57
C LEU A 306 -17.29 18.41 3.49
N ASP A 307 -17.45 17.70 4.62
CA ASP A 307 -18.53 17.96 5.59
C ASP A 307 -18.03 18.69 6.85
N HIS A 308 -16.78 19.18 6.87
CA HIS A 308 -16.28 20.01 7.95
C HIS A 308 -16.94 21.39 7.92
N GLY A 309 -17.11 21.99 9.09
CA GLY A 309 -17.70 23.31 9.22
C GLY A 309 -16.74 24.44 8.82
N PRO A 310 -17.15 25.69 9.05
CA PRO A 310 -16.34 26.87 8.78
C PRO A 310 -14.90 26.75 9.34
N TRP A 311 -13.93 27.30 8.60
CA TRP A 311 -12.49 27.24 8.92
C TRP A 311 -11.90 25.82 9.02
N GLY A 312 -12.62 24.80 8.53
CA GLY A 312 -12.18 23.41 8.58
C GLY A 312 -12.40 22.76 9.95
N ASP A 313 -13.24 23.33 10.82
CA ASP A 313 -13.57 22.72 12.11
C ASP A 313 -14.39 21.44 11.89
N LYS A 314 -13.75 20.30 12.13
CA LYS A 314 -14.31 18.95 12.02
C LYS A 314 -15.62 18.81 12.78
N PHE A 315 -15.70 19.31 14.01
CA PHE A 315 -16.87 19.10 14.89
C PHE A 315 -17.91 20.22 14.79
N LYS A 316 -17.77 21.13 13.81
CA LYS A 316 -18.83 22.04 13.41
C LYS A 316 -19.68 21.43 12.28
N PRO A 317 -21.00 21.66 12.29
CA PRO A 317 -21.86 21.22 11.21
C PRO A 317 -21.40 21.75 9.84
N GLY A 318 -21.29 20.85 8.88
CA GLY A 318 -21.02 21.13 7.47
C GLY A 318 -21.81 20.17 6.58
N SER A 319 -21.80 20.42 5.28
CA SER A 319 -22.48 19.58 4.29
C SER A 319 -21.81 19.70 2.93
N PHE A 320 -22.02 18.68 2.10
CA PHE A 320 -21.49 18.62 0.74
C PHE A 320 -22.58 18.17 -0.24
N LYS A 321 -22.31 18.39 -1.53
CA LYS A 321 -23.08 17.89 -2.66
C LYS A 321 -22.36 16.73 -3.32
N LEU A 322 -23.09 15.83 -4.00
CA LEU A 322 -22.46 14.74 -4.74
C LEU A 322 -21.45 15.25 -5.78
N THR A 323 -21.71 16.42 -6.37
CA THR A 323 -20.76 17.07 -7.29
C THR A 323 -19.43 17.45 -6.65
N ASP A 324 -19.39 17.70 -5.33
CA ASP A 324 -18.13 18.02 -4.64
C ASP A 324 -17.24 16.75 -4.55
N VAL A 325 -17.87 15.60 -4.26
CA VAL A 325 -17.21 14.28 -4.29
C VAL A 325 -16.75 13.94 -5.71
N LYS A 326 -17.62 14.11 -6.72
CA LYS A 326 -17.30 13.86 -8.14
C LYS A 326 -16.14 14.74 -8.61
N ALA A 327 -16.14 16.03 -8.23
CA ALA A 327 -15.09 16.96 -8.61
C ALA A 327 -13.73 16.59 -8.03
N PHE A 328 -13.68 16.11 -6.77
CA PHE A 328 -12.46 15.59 -6.17
C PHE A 328 -11.88 14.43 -6.97
N PHE A 329 -12.69 13.39 -7.22
CA PHE A 329 -12.23 12.21 -7.96
C PHE A 329 -11.84 12.56 -9.39
N GLU A 330 -12.69 13.29 -10.13
CA GLU A 330 -12.39 13.72 -11.49
C GLU A 330 -11.04 14.45 -11.58
N ARG A 331 -10.80 15.42 -10.68
CA ARG A 331 -9.57 16.20 -10.68
C ARG A 331 -8.34 15.31 -10.53
N TRP A 332 -8.32 14.43 -9.53
CA TRP A 332 -7.16 13.60 -9.22
C TRP A 332 -7.00 12.40 -10.18
N GLN A 333 -8.10 11.85 -10.68
CA GLN A 333 -8.08 10.81 -11.71
C GLN A 333 -7.45 11.32 -13.00
N VAL A 334 -7.87 12.49 -13.48
CA VAL A 334 -7.33 13.11 -14.70
C VAL A 334 -5.90 13.57 -14.46
N PHE A 335 -5.65 14.34 -13.40
CA PHE A 335 -4.34 14.94 -13.14
C PHE A 335 -3.23 13.89 -12.99
N MET A 336 -3.43 12.83 -12.19
CA MET A 336 -2.39 11.81 -12.00
C MET A 336 -2.13 11.01 -13.28
N TYR A 337 -3.19 10.71 -14.05
CA TYR A 337 -3.07 9.99 -15.31
C TYR A 337 -2.24 10.78 -16.33
N GLU A 338 -2.50 12.08 -16.48
CA GLU A 338 -1.79 12.95 -17.44
C GLU A 338 -0.34 13.24 -17.02
N ASN A 339 -0.02 13.17 -15.72
CA ASN A 339 1.27 13.60 -15.18
C ASN A 339 2.14 12.45 -14.63
N SER A 340 1.78 11.20 -14.90
CA SER A 340 2.52 10.01 -14.45
C SER A 340 2.69 9.92 -12.92
N GLY A 341 1.68 10.39 -12.18
CA GLY A 341 1.53 10.13 -10.75
C GLY A 341 0.66 8.89 -10.50
N TRP A 342 0.30 8.64 -9.24
CA TRP A 342 -0.58 7.54 -8.88
C TRP A 342 -1.46 7.89 -7.68
N ASN A 343 -2.74 7.47 -7.73
CA ASN A 343 -3.73 7.75 -6.69
C ASN A 343 -3.77 6.63 -5.65
N ALA A 344 -3.88 6.99 -4.36
CA ALA A 344 -4.43 6.12 -3.33
C ALA A 344 -5.94 6.34 -3.25
N LEU A 345 -6.74 5.27 -3.37
CA LEU A 345 -8.21 5.34 -3.38
C LEU A 345 -8.73 4.79 -2.06
N TYR A 346 -9.39 5.60 -1.25
CA TYR A 346 -9.99 5.14 0.01
C TYR A 346 -11.29 5.88 0.31
N TRP A 347 -12.12 5.28 1.16
CA TRP A 347 -13.25 5.95 1.81
C TRP A 347 -13.10 6.00 3.33
N GLU A 348 -12.53 4.94 3.90
CA GLU A 348 -12.41 4.72 5.33
C GLU A 348 -10.94 4.51 5.69
N ASN A 349 -10.61 4.88 6.93
CA ASN A 349 -9.41 4.50 7.65
C ASN A 349 -9.70 4.67 9.16
N HIS A 350 -8.73 4.42 10.02
CA HIS A 350 -8.87 4.53 11.47
C HIS A 350 -9.13 5.97 12.01
N ASP A 351 -9.05 7.00 11.17
CA ASP A 351 -9.33 8.40 11.50
C ASP A 351 -10.63 8.92 10.86
N GLN A 352 -11.35 8.10 10.07
CA GLN A 352 -12.56 8.51 9.36
C GLN A 352 -13.79 7.71 9.84
N PRO A 353 -14.99 8.32 9.82
CA PRO A 353 -16.22 7.58 10.08
C PRO A 353 -16.58 6.61 8.95
N ARG A 354 -17.58 5.75 9.18
CA ARG A 354 -18.01 4.72 8.23
C ARG A 354 -18.63 5.34 6.98
N SER A 355 -18.18 4.86 5.83
CA SER A 355 -18.48 5.45 4.52
C SER A 355 -19.96 5.41 4.15
N ILE A 356 -20.65 4.32 4.51
CA ILE A 356 -22.09 4.17 4.27
C ILE A 356 -22.88 5.25 5.02
N ASP A 357 -22.54 5.50 6.28
CA ASP A 357 -23.26 6.47 7.12
C ASP A 357 -22.88 7.91 6.77
N ARG A 358 -21.65 8.14 6.31
CA ARG A 358 -21.15 9.47 5.93
C ARG A 358 -21.65 9.93 4.55
N PHE A 359 -21.43 9.10 3.53
CA PHE A 359 -21.59 9.54 2.13
C PHE A 359 -22.98 9.27 1.54
N VAL A 360 -23.76 8.38 2.18
CA VAL A 360 -25.06 7.94 1.66
C VAL A 360 -26.15 8.06 2.73
N ASN A 361 -25.88 7.61 3.95
CA ASN A 361 -26.83 7.54 5.07
C ASN A 361 -28.19 6.92 4.67
N PRO A 362 -28.19 5.69 4.11
CA PRO A 362 -29.38 5.10 3.52
C PRO A 362 -30.34 4.56 4.59
N PRO A 363 -31.63 4.33 4.24
CA PRO A 363 -32.49 3.45 5.01
C PRO A 363 -31.84 2.06 5.20
N VAL A 364 -32.10 1.39 6.32
CA VAL A 364 -31.51 0.09 6.67
C VAL A 364 -31.61 -0.95 5.54
N ALA A 365 -32.76 -1.00 4.84
CA ALA A 365 -32.98 -1.92 3.73
C ALA A 365 -32.05 -1.73 2.52
N LEU A 366 -31.43 -0.55 2.37
CA LEU A 366 -30.52 -0.21 1.28
C LEU A 366 -29.05 -0.19 1.72
N ARG A 367 -28.74 -0.54 2.98
CA ARG A 367 -27.39 -0.46 3.53
C ARG A 367 -26.37 -1.28 2.72
N GLN A 368 -26.66 -2.57 2.50
CA GLN A 368 -25.77 -3.44 1.72
C GLN A 368 -25.60 -2.94 0.28
N THR A 369 -26.70 -2.58 -0.39
CA THR A 369 -26.67 -2.06 -1.77
C THR A 369 -25.85 -0.78 -1.86
N SER A 370 -25.95 0.11 -0.87
CA SER A 370 -25.15 1.34 -0.80
C SER A 370 -23.66 1.04 -0.60
N GLY A 371 -23.33 0.06 0.26
CA GLY A 371 -21.95 -0.41 0.39
C GLY A 371 -21.38 -0.97 -0.92
N LYS A 372 -22.17 -1.76 -1.67
CA LYS A 372 -21.77 -2.30 -2.99
C LYS A 372 -21.56 -1.19 -4.02
N MET A 373 -22.42 -0.18 -4.01
CA MET A 373 -22.26 1.02 -4.84
C MET A 373 -20.95 1.75 -4.50
N LEU A 374 -20.67 2.01 -3.23
CA LEU A 374 -19.43 2.67 -2.78
C LEU A 374 -18.19 1.85 -3.16
N ALA A 375 -18.24 0.52 -3.02
CA ALA A 375 -17.19 -0.40 -3.44
C ALA A 375 -16.93 -0.32 -4.95
N THR A 376 -18.00 -0.27 -5.75
CA THR A 376 -17.92 -0.15 -7.22
C THR A 376 -17.24 1.14 -7.64
N VAL A 377 -17.67 2.27 -7.07
CA VAL A 377 -17.08 3.59 -7.40
C VAL A 377 -15.62 3.66 -6.98
N LEU A 378 -15.24 3.09 -5.82
CA LEU A 378 -13.85 3.11 -5.38
C LEU A 378 -12.97 2.19 -6.24
N ALA A 379 -13.34 0.92 -6.32
CA ALA A 379 -12.48 -0.13 -6.87
C ALA A 379 -12.36 -0.11 -8.40
N LEU A 380 -13.17 0.67 -9.13
CA LEU A 380 -13.12 0.75 -10.60
C LEU A 380 -12.52 2.07 -11.11
N GLN A 381 -11.86 2.84 -10.25
CA GLN A 381 -11.05 4.03 -10.59
C GLN A 381 -9.55 3.70 -10.78
N ALA A 382 -8.77 4.59 -11.39
CA ALA A 382 -7.32 4.45 -11.54
C ALA A 382 -6.62 4.76 -10.22
N GLY A 383 -5.78 3.86 -9.72
CA GLY A 383 -5.15 4.00 -8.40
C GLY A 383 -5.11 2.69 -7.62
N THR A 384 -4.60 2.72 -6.41
CA THR A 384 -4.55 1.55 -5.52
C THR A 384 -5.68 1.66 -4.49
N PRO A 385 -6.68 0.74 -4.47
CA PRO A 385 -7.75 0.78 -3.49
C PRO A 385 -7.30 0.30 -2.11
N PHE A 386 -7.67 1.06 -1.09
CA PHE A 386 -7.49 0.77 0.32
C PHE A 386 -8.86 0.53 0.96
N LEU A 387 -9.02 -0.64 1.55
CA LEU A 387 -10.18 -1.03 2.34
C LEU A 387 -9.79 -0.99 3.81
N TYR A 388 -10.68 -0.51 4.65
CA TYR A 388 -10.48 -0.50 6.10
C TYR A 388 -11.32 -1.59 6.78
N GLN A 389 -10.81 -2.16 7.87
CA GLN A 389 -11.51 -3.23 8.59
C GLN A 389 -12.97 -2.88 8.92
N GLY A 390 -13.89 -3.75 8.51
CA GLY A 390 -15.33 -3.56 8.69
C GLY A 390 -16.05 -2.91 7.51
N GLN A 391 -15.33 -2.24 6.60
CA GLN A 391 -15.92 -1.65 5.38
C GLN A 391 -16.49 -2.74 4.46
N GLU A 392 -15.85 -3.89 4.42
CA GLU A 392 -16.22 -5.06 3.63
C GLU A 392 -17.50 -5.74 4.09
N ILE A 393 -17.88 -5.56 5.35
CA ILE A 393 -19.16 -6.03 5.90
C ILE A 393 -20.15 -4.89 6.10
N GLY A 394 -19.75 -3.63 5.91
CA GLY A 394 -20.63 -2.47 6.03
C GLY A 394 -20.93 -2.09 7.48
N MET A 395 -19.93 -2.21 8.37
CA MET A 395 -19.99 -1.68 9.73
C MET A 395 -20.43 -0.21 9.74
N GLY A 396 -21.15 0.18 10.78
CA GLY A 396 -21.71 1.51 10.96
C GLY A 396 -21.03 2.32 12.04
N ASN A 397 -21.31 3.62 11.99
CA ASN A 397 -20.94 4.56 13.03
C ASN A 397 -21.49 4.11 14.38
N VAL A 398 -20.87 4.58 15.45
CA VAL A 398 -21.31 4.29 16.81
C VAL A 398 -22.78 4.67 16.99
N PRO A 399 -23.55 3.91 17.81
CA PRO A 399 -24.96 4.20 18.06
C PRO A 399 -25.21 5.62 18.57
N ARG A 400 -26.35 6.21 18.17
CA ARG A 400 -26.69 7.60 18.52
C ARG A 400 -26.99 7.80 20.00
N GLU A 401 -27.38 6.74 20.67
CA GLU A 401 -27.70 6.68 22.09
C GLU A 401 -26.47 6.55 23.00
N TRP A 402 -25.28 6.26 22.44
CA TRP A 402 -24.06 6.17 23.22
C TRP A 402 -23.68 7.54 23.82
N GLY A 403 -23.40 7.54 25.12
CA GLY A 403 -22.89 8.71 25.83
C GLY A 403 -21.40 8.94 25.59
N MET A 404 -20.87 10.02 26.18
CA MET A 404 -19.46 10.40 26.02
C MET A 404 -18.49 9.39 26.66
N GLU A 405 -18.96 8.57 27.60
CA GLU A 405 -18.20 7.50 28.26
C GLU A 405 -17.73 6.39 27.31
N GLU A 406 -18.40 6.24 26.16
CA GLU A 406 -18.05 5.26 25.13
C GLU A 406 -16.94 5.75 24.19
N TYR A 407 -16.73 7.07 24.11
CA TYR A 407 -15.68 7.67 23.29
C TYR A 407 -14.32 7.56 23.98
N LYS A 408 -13.28 7.27 23.19
CA LYS A 408 -11.89 7.11 23.62
C LYS A 408 -10.95 8.08 22.90
N ASP A 409 -11.35 8.59 21.74
CA ASP A 409 -10.56 9.50 20.93
C ASP A 409 -10.23 10.81 21.64
N ILE A 410 -8.94 11.09 21.81
CA ILE A 410 -8.42 12.31 22.43
C ILE A 410 -8.90 13.59 21.73
N ASP A 411 -9.07 13.60 20.40
CA ASP A 411 -9.57 14.77 19.65
C ASP A 411 -11.01 15.10 20.09
N CYS A 412 -11.88 14.09 20.09
CA CYS A 412 -13.27 14.18 20.54
C CYS A 412 -13.38 14.60 22.01
N LEU A 413 -12.62 13.93 22.90
CA LEU A 413 -12.67 14.17 24.33
C LEU A 413 -12.13 15.56 24.70
N ASN A 414 -11.02 15.99 24.10
CA ASN A 414 -10.48 17.34 24.32
C ASN A 414 -11.45 18.42 23.83
N HIS A 415 -12.07 18.22 22.67
CA HIS A 415 -13.08 19.14 22.16
C HIS A 415 -14.28 19.23 23.10
N TRP A 416 -14.77 18.09 23.62
CA TRP A 416 -15.86 18.04 24.59
C TRP A 416 -15.51 18.74 25.90
N GLU A 417 -14.33 18.47 26.47
CA GLU A 417 -13.89 19.14 27.69
C GLU A 417 -13.78 20.67 27.52
N ARG A 418 -13.23 21.13 26.39
CA ARG A 418 -13.14 22.55 26.09
C ARG A 418 -14.53 23.19 26.01
N LEU A 419 -15.47 22.51 25.36
CA LEU A 419 -16.86 22.97 25.28
C LEU A 419 -17.49 23.10 26.67
N LEU A 420 -17.33 22.10 27.55
CA LEU A 420 -17.85 22.14 28.91
C LEU A 420 -17.21 23.24 29.76
N LYS A 421 -15.90 23.51 29.59
CA LYS A 421 -15.19 24.58 30.30
C LYS A 421 -15.64 25.97 29.83
N ALA A 422 -15.79 26.17 28.52
CA ALA A 422 -16.16 27.46 27.95
C ALA A 422 -17.66 27.76 28.08
N LYS A 423 -18.52 26.74 27.99
CA LYS A 423 -19.99 26.87 27.95
C LYS A 423 -20.67 25.74 28.76
N PRO A 424 -20.52 25.71 30.09
CA PRO A 424 -20.94 24.57 30.92
C PRO A 424 -22.45 24.29 30.89
N PHE A 425 -23.29 25.29 30.62
CA PHE A 425 -24.75 25.18 30.66
C PHE A 425 -25.41 25.29 29.27
N ASP A 426 -24.62 25.33 28.19
CA ASP A 426 -25.13 25.42 26.81
C ASP A 426 -25.51 24.02 26.30
N THR A 427 -26.70 23.56 26.67
CA THR A 427 -27.20 22.21 26.34
C THR A 427 -27.42 22.02 24.85
N GLU A 428 -27.73 23.09 24.11
CA GLU A 428 -27.88 23.07 22.65
C GLU A 428 -26.53 22.83 21.98
N ALA A 429 -25.49 23.60 22.34
CA ALA A 429 -24.15 23.38 21.81
C ALA A 429 -23.61 21.98 22.15
N GLN A 430 -23.90 21.48 23.36
CA GLN A 430 -23.55 20.12 23.77
C GLN A 430 -24.29 19.05 22.96
N GLN A 431 -25.55 19.28 22.59
CA GLN A 431 -26.31 18.36 21.73
C GLN A 431 -25.77 18.37 20.30
N ILE A 432 -25.46 19.54 19.74
CA ILE A 432 -24.86 19.68 18.41
C ILE A 432 -23.51 18.97 18.37
N ALA A 433 -22.64 19.20 19.35
CA ALA A 433 -21.33 18.56 19.42
C ALA A 433 -21.45 17.02 19.44
N ARG A 434 -22.34 16.46 20.26
CA ARG A 434 -22.58 15.00 20.29
C ARG A 434 -23.09 14.45 18.95
N GLN A 435 -23.93 15.20 18.25
CA GLN A 435 -24.38 14.80 16.90
C GLN A 435 -23.21 14.81 15.90
N GLU A 436 -22.31 15.78 15.97
CA GLU A 436 -21.14 15.85 15.10
C GLU A 436 -20.09 14.79 15.46
N TYR A 437 -19.91 14.46 16.75
CA TYR A 437 -19.05 13.34 17.17
C TYR A 437 -19.56 12.01 16.64
N GLN A 438 -20.87 11.75 16.74
CA GLN A 438 -21.46 10.52 16.21
C GLN A 438 -21.28 10.40 14.69
N LYS A 439 -21.22 11.53 13.96
CA LYS A 439 -20.98 11.53 12.51
C LYS A 439 -19.50 11.41 12.13
N LYS A 440 -18.59 12.04 12.89
CA LYS A 440 -17.23 12.37 12.42
C LYS A 440 -16.10 11.93 13.34
N SER A 441 -16.40 11.46 14.55
CA SER A 441 -15.36 10.95 15.46
C SER A 441 -14.61 9.79 14.81
N ARG A 442 -13.31 9.70 15.14
CA ARG A 442 -12.44 8.60 14.71
C ARG A 442 -12.89 7.28 15.33
N ASP A 443 -13.54 7.33 16.49
CA ASP A 443 -14.06 6.16 17.20
C ASP A 443 -15.09 5.36 16.40
N ASN A 444 -15.76 5.97 15.41
CA ASN A 444 -16.63 5.26 14.46
C ASN A 444 -15.90 4.14 13.69
N ALA A 445 -14.60 4.31 13.46
CA ALA A 445 -13.75 3.32 12.81
C ALA A 445 -13.05 2.38 13.81
N ARG A 446 -13.08 2.66 15.12
CA ARG A 446 -12.23 1.98 16.11
C ARG A 446 -12.99 0.98 16.97
N THR A 447 -14.31 0.82 16.80
CA THR A 447 -15.05 -0.27 17.46
C THR A 447 -14.51 -1.66 17.04
N PRO A 448 -14.55 -2.67 17.91
CA PRO A 448 -14.12 -4.03 17.57
C PRO A 448 -14.81 -4.60 16.33
N VAL A 449 -14.04 -5.32 15.50
CA VAL A 449 -14.55 -5.97 14.28
C VAL A 449 -15.57 -7.06 14.64
N GLN A 450 -16.66 -7.07 13.88
CA GLN A 450 -17.81 -7.92 14.09
C GLN A 450 -17.65 -9.25 13.33
N TRP A 451 -16.90 -10.18 13.91
CA TRP A 451 -16.63 -11.49 13.30
C TRP A 451 -17.82 -12.42 13.23
N SER A 452 -18.71 -12.39 14.23
CA SER A 452 -19.88 -13.29 14.32
C SER A 452 -21.00 -12.67 15.15
N ALA A 453 -22.13 -13.39 15.29
CA ALA A 453 -23.23 -13.03 16.18
C ALA A 453 -23.03 -13.48 17.65
N GLU A 454 -21.88 -14.08 17.98
CA GLU A 454 -21.52 -14.43 19.35
C GLU A 454 -21.29 -13.17 20.20
N PRO A 455 -21.33 -13.28 21.55
CA PRO A 455 -20.99 -12.16 22.43
C PRO A 455 -19.70 -11.45 22.01
N ASN A 456 -19.66 -10.12 22.21
CA ASN A 456 -18.58 -9.25 21.75
C ASN A 456 -18.31 -9.35 20.23
N GLY A 457 -19.30 -9.75 19.42
CA GLY A 457 -19.12 -9.91 17.98
C GLY A 457 -18.10 -11.00 17.59
N GLY A 458 -17.73 -11.90 18.50
CA GLY A 458 -16.61 -12.84 18.32
C GLY A 458 -15.22 -12.20 18.24
N PHE A 459 -15.08 -10.91 18.59
CA PHE A 459 -13.80 -10.22 18.72
C PHE A 459 -12.94 -10.81 19.86
N THR A 460 -13.54 -10.97 21.04
CA THR A 460 -12.96 -11.58 22.25
C THR A 460 -14.00 -12.52 22.89
N SER A 461 -13.64 -13.33 23.89
CA SER A 461 -14.58 -14.21 24.57
C SER A 461 -15.67 -13.45 25.33
N ALA A 462 -16.79 -14.13 25.60
CA ALA A 462 -18.00 -13.54 26.17
C ALA A 462 -17.83 -12.94 27.57
N ALA A 463 -16.85 -13.42 28.36
CA ALA A 463 -16.63 -12.97 29.72
C ALA A 463 -15.73 -11.72 29.82
N VAL A 464 -15.08 -11.34 28.71
CA VAL A 464 -14.11 -10.26 28.66
C VAL A 464 -14.80 -8.97 28.26
N LYS A 465 -14.41 -7.87 28.90
CA LYS A 465 -14.82 -6.53 28.49
C LYS A 465 -13.84 -6.02 27.44
N PRO A 466 -14.25 -5.81 26.18
CA PRO A 466 -13.38 -5.21 25.18
C PRO A 466 -12.93 -3.81 25.59
N TRP A 467 -11.77 -3.38 25.11
CA TRP A 467 -11.21 -2.05 25.37
C TRP A 467 -12.15 -0.91 24.93
N MET A 468 -12.95 -1.16 23.87
CA MET A 468 -14.02 -0.32 23.38
C MET A 468 -15.26 -1.18 23.10
N SER A 469 -16.45 -0.67 23.41
CA SER A 469 -17.71 -1.39 23.18
C SER A 469 -17.88 -1.82 21.72
N VAL A 470 -18.41 -3.03 21.52
CA VAL A 470 -18.75 -3.56 20.19
C VAL A 470 -20.06 -2.94 19.74
N ASN A 471 -20.15 -2.52 18.47
CA ASN A 471 -21.39 -1.97 17.93
C ASN A 471 -22.49 -3.07 17.95
N PRO A 472 -23.67 -2.83 18.57
CA PRO A 472 -24.73 -3.82 18.71
C PRO A 472 -25.25 -4.41 17.39
N GLU A 473 -24.97 -3.76 16.27
CA GLU A 473 -25.30 -4.27 14.94
C GLU A 473 -24.60 -5.59 14.58
N TYR A 474 -23.61 -6.06 15.37
CA TYR A 474 -22.90 -7.34 15.15
C TYR A 474 -23.84 -8.55 15.02
N LEU A 475 -25.03 -8.50 15.61
CA LEU A 475 -26.06 -9.55 15.47
C LEU A 475 -26.57 -9.71 14.03
N GLN A 476 -26.49 -8.64 13.22
CA GLN A 476 -26.97 -8.60 11.83
C GLN A 476 -25.85 -8.37 10.82
N VAL A 477 -24.84 -7.60 11.21
CA VAL A 477 -23.68 -7.23 10.38
C VAL A 477 -22.48 -7.97 10.95
N ASN A 478 -22.12 -9.13 10.40
CA ASN A 478 -20.89 -9.80 10.81
C ASN A 478 -20.26 -10.62 9.69
N ALA A 479 -18.96 -10.88 9.82
CA ALA A 479 -18.17 -11.59 8.83
C ALA A 479 -18.68 -13.02 8.61
N ALA A 480 -18.97 -13.78 9.67
CA ALA A 480 -19.41 -15.17 9.56
C ALA A 480 -20.69 -15.32 8.71
N ALA A 481 -21.67 -14.43 8.89
CA ALA A 481 -22.90 -14.42 8.08
C ALA A 481 -22.62 -14.02 6.63
N GLN A 482 -21.81 -12.98 6.41
CA GLN A 482 -21.59 -12.44 5.07
C GLN A 482 -20.67 -13.29 4.19
N VAL A 483 -19.68 -13.98 4.76
CA VAL A 483 -18.82 -14.90 4.01
C VAL A 483 -19.66 -16.02 3.35
N GLN A 484 -20.70 -16.49 4.03
CA GLN A 484 -21.58 -17.57 3.55
C GLN A 484 -22.67 -17.09 2.59
N ASP A 485 -23.00 -15.79 2.59
CA ASP A 485 -24.04 -15.23 1.74
C ASP A 485 -23.45 -14.69 0.41
N PRO A 486 -23.74 -15.32 -0.74
CA PRO A 486 -23.24 -14.87 -2.04
C PRO A 486 -23.79 -13.50 -2.47
N HIS A 487 -24.82 -12.97 -1.80
CA HIS A 487 -25.33 -11.63 -2.03
C HIS A 487 -24.77 -10.58 -1.06
N SER A 488 -23.86 -10.95 -0.16
CA SER A 488 -23.33 -10.04 0.85
C SER A 488 -22.43 -8.95 0.26
N LEU A 489 -22.13 -7.93 1.08
CA LEU A 489 -21.15 -6.91 0.73
C LEU A 489 -19.74 -7.50 0.66
N TYR A 490 -19.39 -8.44 1.54
CA TYR A 490 -18.09 -9.11 1.54
C TYR A 490 -17.81 -9.81 0.21
N ASN A 491 -18.76 -10.65 -0.26
CA ASN A 491 -18.62 -11.36 -1.52
C ASN A 491 -18.66 -10.41 -2.73
N PHE A 492 -19.35 -9.26 -2.61
CA PHE A 492 -19.31 -8.22 -3.63
C PHE A 492 -17.94 -7.53 -3.71
N TRP A 493 -17.29 -7.23 -2.58
CA TRP A 493 -15.92 -6.72 -2.56
C TRP A 493 -14.95 -7.68 -3.23
N ALA A 494 -15.05 -8.98 -2.93
CA ALA A 494 -14.26 -10.00 -3.61
C ALA A 494 -14.48 -9.99 -5.13
N SER A 495 -15.74 -9.83 -5.56
CA SER A 495 -16.11 -9.79 -6.98
C SER A 495 -15.59 -8.56 -7.71
N VAL A 496 -15.70 -7.37 -7.10
CA VAL A 496 -15.21 -6.13 -7.75
C VAL A 496 -13.69 -6.07 -7.80
N LEU A 497 -12.98 -6.59 -6.79
CA LEU A 497 -11.53 -6.71 -6.81
C LEU A 497 -11.07 -7.73 -7.84
N LYS A 498 -11.77 -8.86 -7.98
CA LYS A 498 -11.51 -9.83 -9.05
C LYS A 498 -11.73 -9.20 -10.43
N LEU A 499 -12.85 -8.49 -10.66
CA LEU A 499 -13.11 -7.77 -11.91
C LEU A 499 -11.98 -6.79 -12.24
N ARG A 500 -11.55 -6.01 -11.24
CA ARG A 500 -10.42 -5.06 -11.38
C ARG A 500 -9.16 -5.76 -11.89
N LYS A 501 -8.81 -6.91 -11.31
CA LYS A 501 -7.63 -7.70 -11.71
C LYS A 501 -7.79 -8.35 -13.08
N THR A 502 -8.98 -8.84 -13.42
CA THR A 502 -9.27 -9.45 -14.73
C THR A 502 -9.12 -8.44 -15.88
N TYR A 503 -9.51 -7.18 -15.65
CA TYR A 503 -9.45 -6.08 -16.61
C TYR A 503 -8.47 -4.99 -16.18
N VAL A 504 -7.26 -5.42 -15.80
CA VAL A 504 -6.19 -4.53 -15.28
C VAL A 504 -5.94 -3.32 -16.18
N ASP A 505 -5.94 -3.52 -17.50
CA ASP A 505 -5.69 -2.45 -18.47
C ASP A 505 -6.74 -1.34 -18.40
N ILE A 506 -8.01 -1.69 -18.18
CA ILE A 506 -9.12 -0.74 -18.13
C ILE A 506 -9.23 -0.15 -16.72
N PHE A 507 -9.32 -0.97 -15.68
CA PHE A 507 -9.64 -0.49 -14.34
C PHE A 507 -8.42 -0.05 -13.53
N VAL A 508 -7.22 -0.54 -13.81
CA VAL A 508 -5.99 -0.03 -13.19
C VAL A 508 -5.40 1.08 -14.03
N TYR A 509 -5.19 0.85 -15.34
CA TYR A 509 -4.41 1.75 -16.19
C TYR A 509 -5.21 2.61 -17.19
N GLY A 510 -6.53 2.46 -17.27
CA GLY A 510 -7.35 3.26 -18.19
C GLY A 510 -7.50 4.73 -17.73
N ASN A 511 -7.83 5.61 -18.67
CA ASN A 511 -8.12 7.02 -18.38
C ASN A 511 -9.43 7.18 -17.56
N TYR A 512 -9.81 8.40 -17.22
CA TYR A 512 -11.09 8.74 -16.58
C TYR A 512 -11.80 9.83 -17.37
N GLU A 513 -13.09 9.66 -17.64
CA GLU A 513 -13.96 10.68 -18.23
C GLU A 513 -15.28 10.70 -17.46
N ALA A 514 -15.62 11.83 -16.84
CA ALA A 514 -16.89 11.98 -16.13
C ALA A 514 -18.09 11.91 -17.09
N VAL A 515 -19.15 11.22 -16.67
CA VAL A 515 -20.42 11.13 -17.39
C VAL A 515 -21.51 11.75 -16.52
N ASP A 516 -22.36 12.58 -17.14
CA ASP A 516 -23.41 13.32 -16.43
C ASP A 516 -22.86 14.09 -15.21
N ARG A 517 -21.82 14.89 -15.47
CA ARG A 517 -20.98 15.54 -14.45
C ARG A 517 -21.77 16.33 -13.40
N ASP A 518 -22.80 17.04 -13.81
CA ASP A 518 -23.54 17.97 -12.96
C ASP A 518 -24.65 17.30 -12.13
N SER A 519 -24.95 16.01 -12.38
CA SER A 519 -25.99 15.27 -11.65
C SER A 519 -25.65 15.13 -10.16
N GLN A 520 -26.66 15.39 -9.33
CA GLN A 520 -26.64 15.17 -7.88
C GLN A 520 -27.17 13.79 -7.48
N GLU A 521 -27.69 13.04 -8.44
CA GLU A 521 -28.36 11.75 -8.23
C GLU A 521 -27.53 10.59 -8.77
N LEU A 522 -26.64 10.86 -9.73
CA LEU A 522 -25.84 9.87 -10.43
C LEU A 522 -24.35 10.19 -10.35
N PHE A 523 -23.55 9.19 -9.97
CA PHE A 523 -22.10 9.19 -10.16
C PHE A 523 -21.79 8.22 -11.30
N ALA A 524 -21.46 8.75 -12.48
CA ALA A 524 -21.07 7.95 -13.64
C ALA A 524 -19.75 8.43 -14.24
N PHE A 525 -18.95 7.49 -14.73
CA PHE A 525 -17.70 7.77 -15.44
C PHE A 525 -17.34 6.64 -16.38
N THR A 526 -16.48 6.91 -17.36
CA THR A 526 -15.91 5.88 -18.23
C THR A 526 -14.42 5.72 -17.99
N ARG A 527 -13.94 4.50 -18.26
CA ARG A 527 -12.53 4.11 -18.26
C ARG A 527 -12.17 3.61 -19.64
N THR A 528 -11.15 4.16 -20.27
CA THR A 528 -10.73 3.79 -21.63
C THR A 528 -9.25 3.41 -21.64
N TYR A 529 -8.94 2.29 -22.29
CA TYR A 529 -7.57 1.86 -22.56
C TYR A 529 -7.52 1.30 -23.99
N ASN A 530 -6.71 1.92 -24.87
CA ASN A 530 -6.72 1.65 -26.31
C ASN A 530 -8.15 1.69 -26.89
N SER A 531 -8.63 0.59 -27.47
CA SER A 531 -9.98 0.47 -28.03
C SER A 531 -11.03 -0.01 -27.03
N SER A 532 -10.64 -0.39 -25.81
CA SER A 532 -11.53 -0.93 -24.78
C SER A 532 -12.08 0.19 -23.91
N LYS A 533 -13.38 0.15 -23.62
CA LYS A 533 -14.07 1.15 -22.79
C LYS A 533 -15.03 0.48 -21.82
N ALA A 534 -15.01 0.89 -20.55
CA ALA A 534 -15.99 0.51 -19.53
C ALA A 534 -16.75 1.75 -19.06
N LEU A 535 -18.04 1.58 -18.77
CA LEU A 535 -18.90 2.57 -18.13
C LEU A 535 -19.22 2.09 -16.71
N VAL A 536 -19.00 2.96 -15.73
CA VAL A 536 -19.41 2.76 -14.34
C VAL A 536 -20.57 3.71 -14.05
N VAL A 537 -21.65 3.19 -13.48
CA VAL A 537 -22.86 3.96 -13.13
C VAL A 537 -23.28 3.62 -11.71
N ALA A 538 -23.40 4.64 -10.86
CA ALA A 538 -23.86 4.52 -9.49
C ALA A 538 -25.02 5.49 -9.25
N ASN A 539 -26.19 4.92 -8.90
CA ASN A 539 -27.34 5.67 -8.43
C ASN A 539 -27.17 6.01 -6.95
N TRP A 540 -26.98 7.29 -6.66
CA TRP A 540 -26.72 7.81 -5.31
C TRP A 540 -28.01 8.13 -4.53
N THR A 541 -29.18 7.75 -5.06
CA THR A 541 -30.48 7.99 -4.43
C THR A 541 -31.08 6.70 -3.87
N ALA A 542 -32.05 6.85 -2.96
CA ALA A 542 -32.81 5.70 -2.44
C ALA A 542 -33.85 5.16 -3.44
N GLY A 543 -34.17 5.93 -4.49
CA GLY A 543 -35.21 5.62 -5.45
C GLY A 543 -34.69 5.02 -6.75
N GLN A 544 -35.61 4.53 -7.58
CA GLN A 544 -35.28 4.14 -8.95
C GLN A 544 -35.13 5.40 -9.81
N LEU A 545 -34.08 5.44 -10.63
CA LEU A 545 -33.85 6.47 -11.63
C LEU A 545 -33.97 5.89 -13.04
N SER A 546 -34.57 6.67 -13.94
CA SER A 546 -34.50 6.41 -15.38
C SER A 546 -33.38 7.27 -15.96
N TRP A 547 -32.37 6.64 -16.56
CA TRP A 547 -31.20 7.33 -17.08
C TRP A 547 -30.87 6.83 -18.50
N ASP A 548 -30.68 7.76 -19.44
CA ASP A 548 -30.39 7.46 -20.83
C ASP A 548 -28.91 7.69 -21.15
N ALA A 549 -28.15 6.60 -21.27
CA ALA A 549 -26.73 6.65 -21.61
C ALA A 549 -26.46 7.28 -22.99
N ALA A 550 -27.38 7.13 -23.95
CA ALA A 550 -27.22 7.63 -25.30
C ALA A 550 -27.24 9.17 -25.35
N ALA A 551 -28.03 9.80 -24.48
CA ALA A 551 -28.02 11.26 -24.30
C ALA A 551 -26.64 11.80 -23.89
N HIS A 552 -25.80 10.95 -23.27
CA HIS A 552 -24.43 11.26 -22.87
C HIS A 552 -23.36 10.67 -23.80
N LYS A 553 -23.74 10.22 -25.00
CA LYS A 553 -22.85 9.64 -26.02
C LYS A 553 -22.09 8.39 -25.55
N VAL A 554 -22.71 7.60 -24.66
CA VAL A 554 -22.18 6.31 -24.22
C VAL A 554 -23.17 5.20 -24.58
N GLU A 555 -22.65 4.05 -25.00
CA GLU A 555 -23.43 2.84 -25.29
C GLU A 555 -22.87 1.69 -24.47
N ALA A 556 -23.73 1.03 -23.67
CA ALA A 556 -23.37 -0.15 -22.89
C ALA A 556 -23.79 -1.42 -23.64
N LYS A 557 -22.84 -2.33 -23.88
CA LYS A 557 -23.08 -3.57 -24.63
C LYS A 557 -23.24 -4.81 -23.75
N GLU A 558 -22.56 -4.81 -22.60
CA GLU A 558 -22.48 -5.94 -21.68
C GLU A 558 -22.41 -5.41 -20.24
N VAL A 559 -23.05 -6.13 -19.31
CA VAL A 559 -22.97 -5.86 -17.87
C VAL A 559 -21.92 -6.76 -17.25
N LEU A 560 -20.77 -6.19 -16.88
CA LEU A 560 -19.67 -6.92 -16.26
C LEU A 560 -19.92 -7.23 -14.78
N LEU A 561 -20.58 -6.30 -14.07
CA LEU A 561 -20.92 -6.40 -12.64
C LEU A 561 -22.12 -5.51 -12.34
N ASP A 562 -23.02 -5.99 -11.47
CA ASP A 562 -24.15 -5.21 -10.94
C ASP A 562 -24.36 -5.52 -9.45
N THR A 563 -24.99 -4.60 -8.71
CA THR A 563 -25.15 -4.68 -7.26
C THR A 563 -26.32 -5.57 -6.80
N TYR A 564 -27.16 -6.06 -7.72
CA TYR A 564 -28.42 -6.76 -7.44
C TYR A 564 -28.31 -8.29 -7.63
N GLY A 565 -27.45 -8.76 -8.54
CA GLY A 565 -27.17 -10.18 -8.75
C GLY A 565 -26.34 -10.82 -7.62
N PRO A 566 -26.30 -12.16 -7.54
CA PRO A 566 -25.38 -12.86 -6.66
C PRO A 566 -23.94 -12.71 -7.15
N ALA A 567 -22.98 -12.61 -6.23
CA ALA A 567 -21.55 -12.60 -6.54
C ALA A 567 -21.12 -13.83 -7.35
N SER A 568 -21.73 -15.00 -7.10
CA SER A 568 -21.44 -16.23 -7.82
C SER A 568 -21.76 -16.14 -9.32
N ALA A 569 -22.84 -15.48 -9.71
CA ALA A 569 -23.16 -15.28 -11.14
C ALA A 569 -22.11 -14.40 -11.84
N VAL A 570 -21.45 -13.51 -11.09
CA VAL A 570 -20.34 -12.69 -11.59
C VAL A 570 -19.07 -13.54 -11.69
N GLN A 571 -18.78 -14.36 -10.69
CA GLN A 571 -17.65 -15.29 -10.69
C GLN A 571 -17.75 -16.33 -11.81
N GLU A 572 -18.93 -16.87 -12.09
CA GLU A 572 -19.18 -17.79 -13.22
C GLU A 572 -18.92 -17.11 -14.56
N ARG A 573 -19.37 -15.86 -14.76
CA ARG A 573 -19.05 -15.07 -15.97
C ARG A 573 -17.54 -14.90 -16.16
N PHE A 574 -16.79 -14.71 -15.07
CA PHE A 574 -15.33 -14.62 -15.16
C PHE A 574 -14.67 -15.98 -15.35
N ARG A 575 -15.22 -17.06 -14.82
CA ARG A 575 -14.72 -18.43 -15.04
C ARG A 575 -14.86 -18.84 -16.50
N GLU A 576 -16.00 -18.56 -17.12
CA GLU A 576 -16.21 -18.78 -18.57
C GLU A 576 -15.27 -17.92 -19.44
N GLN A 577 -14.87 -16.75 -18.96
CA GLN A 577 -13.87 -15.90 -19.61
C GLN A 577 -12.42 -16.35 -19.34
N GLU A 578 -12.13 -16.92 -18.17
CA GLU A 578 -10.83 -17.52 -17.79
C GLU A 578 -10.60 -18.83 -18.56
N GLU A 579 -11.61 -19.68 -18.73
CA GLU A 579 -11.55 -20.89 -19.58
C GLU A 579 -11.35 -20.52 -21.08
N LYS A 580 -11.77 -19.33 -21.51
CA LYS A 580 -11.42 -18.76 -22.83
C LYS A 580 -10.04 -18.09 -22.87
N LYS A 581 -9.48 -17.73 -21.72
CA LYS A 581 -8.14 -17.13 -21.53
C LYS A 581 -7.06 -18.15 -21.18
N GLU A 582 -7.38 -19.43 -20.98
CA GLU A 582 -6.40 -20.49 -20.70
C GLU A 582 -5.36 -20.69 -21.83
N GLU A 583 -5.47 -19.97 -22.94
CA GLU A 583 -4.39 -19.82 -23.93
C GLU A 583 -3.34 -18.72 -23.58
N GLU A 584 -3.51 -17.93 -22.51
CA GLU A 584 -2.60 -16.85 -22.11
C GLU A 584 -1.94 -17.04 -20.73
N ILE A 585 -0.62 -16.82 -20.71
CA ILE A 585 0.31 -17.10 -19.62
C ILE A 585 0.15 -16.11 -18.44
N PRO A 586 0.06 -16.57 -17.16
CA PRO A 586 -0.05 -15.72 -15.96
C PRO A 586 1.01 -14.60 -15.85
N ALA A 587 0.70 -13.47 -15.20
CA ALA A 587 1.57 -12.28 -15.11
C ALA A 587 2.98 -12.51 -14.52
N HIS A 588 3.13 -13.45 -13.57
CA HIS A 588 4.44 -13.84 -13.02
C HIS A 588 5.24 -14.74 -13.98
N LEU A 589 4.57 -15.32 -14.96
CA LEU A 589 5.14 -16.04 -16.10
C LEU A 589 5.20 -15.16 -17.36
N ASN A 590 4.62 -13.95 -17.33
CA ASN A 590 4.47 -13.06 -18.49
C ASN A 590 5.81 -12.40 -18.88
N PRO A 591 6.31 -12.65 -20.11
CA PRO A 591 6.81 -11.60 -21.00
C PRO A 591 7.47 -10.36 -20.42
N ALA A 592 6.58 -9.41 -20.13
CA ALA A 592 6.83 -7.99 -20.16
C ALA A 592 7.04 -7.36 -18.77
N THR A 593 7.06 -8.15 -17.68
CA THR A 593 6.95 -7.64 -16.31
C THR A 593 8.28 -7.53 -15.54
N TYR A 594 9.42 -7.94 -16.13
CA TYR A 594 10.77 -7.83 -15.52
C TYR A 594 11.87 -7.77 -16.59
N PRO A 595 13.04 -7.17 -16.32
CA PRO A 595 14.15 -7.18 -17.25
C PRO A 595 14.63 -8.61 -17.48
N ARG A 596 14.61 -9.05 -18.74
CA ARG A 596 15.03 -10.39 -19.18
C ARG A 596 16.51 -10.52 -19.49
N THR A 597 17.23 -9.40 -19.46
CA THR A 597 18.60 -9.32 -19.91
C THR A 597 19.39 -8.46 -18.96
N LEU A 598 20.53 -8.98 -18.50
CA LEU A 598 21.52 -8.24 -17.75
C LEU A 598 22.78 -8.13 -18.61
N THR A 599 23.25 -6.91 -18.83
CA THR A 599 24.53 -6.67 -19.52
C THR A 599 25.42 -5.86 -18.60
N ILE A 600 26.66 -6.32 -18.40
CA ILE A 600 27.68 -5.63 -17.62
C ILE A 600 28.82 -5.27 -18.58
N PRO A 601 28.76 -4.13 -19.29
CA PRO A 601 29.68 -3.82 -20.38
C PRO A 601 31.15 -3.80 -19.96
N ARG A 602 31.44 -3.28 -18.76
CA ARG A 602 32.81 -3.22 -18.22
C ARG A 602 33.45 -4.59 -17.99
N ALA A 603 32.63 -5.63 -17.79
CA ALA A 603 33.09 -7.01 -17.59
C ALA A 603 32.81 -7.90 -18.81
N ASN A 604 32.23 -7.35 -19.89
CA ASN A 604 31.75 -8.09 -21.06
C ASN A 604 30.90 -9.33 -20.71
N ILE A 605 30.00 -9.17 -19.74
CA ILE A 605 29.04 -10.21 -19.31
C ILE A 605 27.67 -9.89 -19.91
N HIS A 606 27.06 -10.89 -20.53
CA HIS A 606 25.74 -10.82 -21.16
C HIS A 606 24.89 -12.00 -20.68
N ILE A 607 23.78 -11.73 -20.02
CA ILE A 607 22.88 -12.76 -19.47
C ILE A 607 21.47 -12.52 -20.02
N SER A 608 20.78 -13.60 -20.41
CA SER A 608 19.40 -13.51 -20.91
C SER A 608 18.52 -14.68 -20.47
N LEU A 609 17.30 -14.38 -20.03
CA LEU A 609 16.18 -15.31 -19.89
C LEU A 609 15.10 -14.95 -20.91
N THR A 610 14.86 -15.80 -21.91
CA THR A 610 13.99 -15.45 -23.04
C THR A 610 13.00 -16.56 -23.38
N TYR A 611 11.83 -16.22 -23.94
CA TYR A 611 10.93 -17.23 -24.53
C TYR A 611 11.21 -17.45 -26.03
N ALA A 612 12.01 -16.58 -26.65
CA ALA A 612 12.39 -16.70 -28.05
C ALA A 612 13.48 -17.78 -28.25
N PRO A 613 13.58 -18.38 -29.45
CA PRO A 613 14.70 -19.25 -29.81
C PRO A 613 16.06 -18.60 -29.56
N LEU A 614 17.02 -19.38 -29.07
CA LEU A 614 18.36 -18.89 -28.76
C LEU A 614 19.22 -18.82 -30.02
N ASP A 615 19.92 -17.70 -30.20
CA ASP A 615 20.83 -17.47 -31.32
C ASP A 615 22.29 -17.66 -30.89
N ALA A 616 22.86 -18.80 -31.29
CA ALA A 616 24.26 -19.15 -31.10
C ALA A 616 25.24 -18.14 -31.74
N SER A 617 24.89 -17.57 -32.89
CA SER A 617 25.75 -16.62 -33.61
C SER A 617 25.84 -15.29 -32.85
N ARG A 618 24.72 -14.87 -32.25
CA ARG A 618 24.67 -13.68 -31.38
C ARG A 618 25.57 -13.86 -30.16
N ALA A 619 25.53 -15.03 -29.52
CA ALA A 619 26.38 -15.32 -28.37
C ALA A 619 27.88 -15.24 -28.73
N LEU A 620 28.27 -15.84 -29.86
CA LEU A 620 29.65 -15.80 -30.34
C LEU A 620 30.09 -14.38 -30.71
N SER A 621 29.21 -13.60 -31.34
CA SER A 621 29.49 -12.21 -31.68
C SER A 621 29.65 -11.31 -30.44
N ALA A 622 28.86 -11.54 -29.39
CA ALA A 622 28.87 -10.72 -28.18
C ALA A 622 30.15 -10.88 -27.35
N ILE A 623 30.71 -12.10 -27.29
CA ILE A 623 31.92 -12.41 -26.52
C ILE A 623 33.21 -12.21 -27.30
N SER A 624 33.13 -12.04 -28.63
CA SER A 624 34.31 -11.92 -29.49
C SER A 624 35.12 -10.68 -29.13
N SER A 625 36.42 -10.86 -28.91
CA SER A 625 37.33 -9.79 -28.50
C SER A 625 38.70 -9.97 -29.15
N ALA A 626 39.36 -8.87 -29.49
CA ALA A 626 40.74 -8.88 -29.99
C ALA A 626 41.75 -9.41 -28.95
N ALA A 627 41.37 -9.43 -27.67
CA ALA A 627 42.17 -10.00 -26.58
C ALA A 627 41.96 -11.52 -26.41
N ALA A 628 40.99 -12.13 -27.10
CA ALA A 628 40.69 -13.54 -26.99
C ALA A 628 41.50 -14.36 -28.02
N GLY A 629 42.25 -15.36 -27.53
CA GLY A 629 42.92 -16.36 -28.36
C GLY A 629 42.06 -17.59 -28.64
N ALA A 630 40.88 -17.70 -28.00
CA ALA A 630 39.88 -18.71 -28.26
C ALA A 630 38.48 -18.25 -27.79
N ASN A 631 37.47 -18.64 -28.56
CA ASN A 631 36.05 -18.56 -28.17
C ASN A 631 35.50 -19.99 -28.09
N VAL A 632 34.75 -20.30 -27.05
CA VAL A 632 34.02 -21.57 -26.90
C VAL A 632 32.55 -21.26 -26.81
N LEU A 633 31.76 -22.02 -27.57
CA LEU A 633 30.31 -21.95 -27.57
C LEU A 633 29.76 -23.33 -27.23
N PHE A 634 28.85 -23.36 -26.26
CA PHE A 634 28.06 -24.53 -25.90
C PHE A 634 26.59 -24.25 -26.18
N GLN A 635 25.90 -25.25 -26.76
CA GLN A 635 24.47 -25.21 -27.03
C GLN A 635 23.85 -26.50 -26.52
N GLY A 636 22.99 -26.40 -25.50
CA GLY A 636 22.20 -27.52 -25.01
C GLY A 636 20.89 -27.62 -25.79
N THR A 637 20.66 -28.74 -26.48
CA THR A 637 19.46 -28.94 -27.32
C THR A 637 18.54 -30.03 -26.80
N THR A 638 17.24 -29.88 -27.05
CA THR A 638 16.24 -30.91 -26.76
C THR A 638 16.44 -32.14 -27.66
N ARG A 639 16.51 -33.33 -27.07
CA ARG A 639 16.58 -34.62 -27.79
C ARG A 639 15.17 -35.18 -28.00
N ASP A 640 15.01 -36.02 -29.01
CA ASP A 640 13.74 -36.71 -29.34
C ASP A 640 13.41 -37.89 -28.41
N SER A 641 14.35 -38.26 -27.53
CA SER A 641 14.22 -39.42 -26.67
C SER A 641 14.97 -39.25 -25.34
N PHE A 642 14.39 -39.80 -24.27
CA PHE A 642 14.98 -39.85 -22.94
C PHE A 642 14.56 -41.15 -22.24
N ALA A 643 15.53 -41.89 -21.67
CA ALA A 643 15.30 -43.16 -20.96
C ALA A 643 14.41 -44.19 -21.74
N GLY A 644 14.53 -44.23 -23.07
CA GLY A 644 13.76 -45.14 -23.93
C GLY A 644 12.35 -44.66 -24.30
N ARG A 645 11.95 -43.45 -23.88
CA ARG A 645 10.65 -42.83 -24.22
C ARG A 645 10.83 -41.70 -25.22
N GLN A 646 9.85 -41.51 -26.11
CA GLN A 646 9.84 -40.40 -27.06
C GLN A 646 9.41 -39.09 -26.40
N VAL A 647 10.28 -38.09 -26.48
CA VAL A 647 10.04 -36.74 -25.96
C VAL A 647 9.39 -35.91 -27.07
N ALA A 648 8.23 -35.32 -26.78
CA ALA A 648 7.56 -34.38 -27.68
C ALA A 648 8.20 -32.99 -27.61
N GLN A 649 8.46 -32.51 -26.39
CA GLN A 649 9.08 -31.21 -26.12
C GLN A 649 9.62 -31.13 -24.69
N LEU A 650 10.42 -30.10 -24.42
CA LEU A 650 10.72 -29.67 -23.05
C LEU A 650 10.00 -28.36 -22.76
N SER A 651 9.59 -28.15 -21.52
CA SER A 651 9.14 -26.83 -21.05
C SER A 651 9.95 -26.39 -19.83
N TYR A 652 10.34 -25.12 -19.81
CA TYR A 652 11.16 -24.54 -18.74
C TYR A 652 10.43 -23.39 -18.05
N THR A 653 10.49 -23.35 -16.72
CA THR A 653 9.97 -22.25 -15.90
C THR A 653 11.06 -21.74 -14.96
N ALA A 654 10.99 -20.48 -14.54
CA ALA A 654 12.00 -19.89 -13.67
C ALA A 654 11.41 -18.79 -12.78
N TYR A 655 12.00 -18.59 -11.61
CA TYR A 655 11.79 -17.38 -10.82
C TYR A 655 12.83 -16.35 -11.27
N ALA A 656 12.47 -15.57 -12.30
CA ALA A 656 13.41 -14.78 -13.09
C ALA A 656 14.34 -13.86 -12.29
N PRO A 657 13.90 -13.14 -11.22
CA PRO A 657 14.80 -12.30 -10.43
C PRO A 657 15.95 -13.07 -9.78
N LEU A 658 15.65 -14.23 -9.19
CA LEU A 658 16.66 -15.05 -8.52
C LEU A 658 17.54 -15.78 -9.54
N ALA A 659 16.94 -16.31 -10.61
CA ALA A 659 17.68 -16.94 -11.69
C ALA A 659 18.69 -15.98 -12.33
N LEU A 660 18.32 -14.71 -12.57
CA LEU A 660 19.24 -13.69 -13.07
C LEU A 660 20.38 -13.40 -12.09
N LYS A 661 20.09 -13.32 -10.78
CA LYS A 661 21.10 -13.13 -9.74
C LYS A 661 22.09 -14.31 -9.68
N SER A 662 21.59 -15.54 -9.76
CA SER A 662 22.41 -16.75 -9.80
C SER A 662 23.29 -16.81 -11.05
N LEU A 663 22.73 -16.49 -12.22
CA LEU A 663 23.47 -16.41 -13.48
C LEU A 663 24.55 -15.32 -13.46
N GLU A 664 24.27 -14.16 -12.85
CA GLU A 664 25.26 -13.10 -12.66
C GLU A 664 26.43 -13.56 -11.80
N ALA A 665 26.15 -14.21 -10.67
CA ALA A 665 27.19 -14.73 -9.79
C ALA A 665 28.10 -15.72 -10.52
N ILE A 666 27.50 -16.69 -11.23
CA ILE A 666 28.24 -17.69 -12.03
C ILE A 666 29.13 -17.01 -13.08
N ALA A 667 28.59 -16.04 -13.82
CA ALA A 667 29.36 -15.34 -14.85
C ALA A 667 30.54 -14.56 -14.25
N ARG A 668 30.35 -13.88 -13.11
CA ARG A 668 31.42 -13.13 -12.43
C ARG A 668 32.50 -14.06 -11.88
N GLU A 669 32.10 -15.17 -11.27
CA GLU A 669 33.01 -16.20 -10.76
C GLU A 669 33.85 -16.79 -11.92
N ALA A 670 33.23 -17.13 -13.04
CA ALA A 670 33.93 -17.66 -14.21
C ALA A 670 34.91 -16.65 -14.82
N VAL A 671 34.54 -15.36 -14.92
CA VAL A 671 35.45 -14.30 -15.38
C VAL A 671 36.68 -14.20 -14.48
N ALA A 672 36.48 -14.24 -13.17
CA ALA A 672 37.57 -14.15 -12.19
C ALA A 672 38.48 -15.39 -12.18
N ALA A 673 37.89 -16.59 -12.24
CA ALA A 673 38.62 -17.86 -12.14
C ALA A 673 39.45 -18.17 -13.40
N HIS A 674 38.92 -17.82 -14.59
CA HIS A 674 39.53 -18.23 -15.87
C HIS A 674 40.14 -17.06 -16.66
N GLY A 675 40.05 -15.83 -16.15
CA GLY A 675 40.57 -14.64 -16.85
C GLY A 675 39.87 -14.41 -18.19
N LEU A 676 38.54 -14.50 -18.21
CA LEU A 676 37.75 -14.42 -19.44
C LEU A 676 37.68 -12.99 -19.97
N ALA A 677 37.73 -12.87 -21.30
CA ALA A 677 37.51 -11.62 -22.02
C ALA A 677 36.02 -11.35 -22.28
N GLY A 678 35.15 -12.34 -22.06
CA GLY A 678 33.70 -12.21 -22.19
C GLY A 678 32.95 -13.49 -21.84
N VAL A 679 31.72 -13.32 -21.34
CA VAL A 679 30.80 -14.42 -20.98
C VAL A 679 29.40 -14.07 -21.46
N TYR A 680 28.75 -15.03 -22.10
CA TYR A 680 27.36 -14.96 -22.55
C TYR A 680 26.60 -16.17 -22.01
N ILE A 681 25.51 -15.97 -21.29
CA ILE A 681 24.63 -17.04 -20.81
C ILE A 681 23.20 -16.70 -21.18
N ALA A 682 22.59 -17.46 -22.08
CA ALA A 682 21.17 -17.33 -22.38
C ALA A 682 20.44 -18.64 -22.10
N HIS A 683 19.33 -18.56 -21.37
CA HIS A 683 18.44 -19.68 -21.11
C HIS A 683 17.06 -19.39 -21.69
N ARG A 684 16.49 -20.38 -22.37
CA ARG A 684 15.13 -20.32 -22.89
C ARG A 684 14.12 -20.79 -21.86
N LEU A 685 13.04 -20.04 -21.70
CA LEU A 685 11.87 -20.37 -20.89
C LEU A 685 10.71 -20.76 -21.82
N GLY A 686 9.69 -21.41 -21.26
CA GLY A 686 8.55 -21.95 -22.00
C GLY A 686 8.94 -23.18 -22.81
N VAL A 687 8.21 -23.41 -23.90
CA VAL A 687 8.35 -24.61 -24.74
C VAL A 687 9.62 -24.53 -25.61
N VAL A 688 10.40 -25.62 -25.57
CA VAL A 688 11.60 -25.86 -26.37
C VAL A 688 11.41 -27.15 -27.16
N PRO A 689 11.00 -27.06 -28.44
CA PRO A 689 10.82 -28.21 -29.32
C PRO A 689 12.07 -29.07 -29.46
N VAL A 690 11.89 -30.33 -29.87
CA VAL A 690 12.98 -31.23 -30.26
C VAL A 690 13.90 -30.57 -31.28
N GLY A 691 15.21 -30.64 -31.05
CA GLY A 691 16.25 -30.05 -31.89
C GLY A 691 16.57 -28.58 -31.57
N GLU A 692 15.74 -27.88 -30.80
CA GLU A 692 15.99 -26.47 -30.44
C GLU A 692 16.83 -26.34 -29.15
N ALA A 693 17.51 -25.20 -29.02
CA ALA A 693 18.36 -24.90 -27.87
C ALA A 693 17.55 -24.43 -26.65
N SER A 694 17.82 -25.04 -25.50
CA SER A 694 17.33 -24.60 -24.19
C SER A 694 18.31 -23.67 -23.47
N ILE A 695 19.62 -23.81 -23.73
CA ILE A 695 20.66 -22.97 -23.16
C ILE A 695 21.79 -22.74 -24.18
N VAL A 696 22.32 -21.52 -24.22
CA VAL A 696 23.51 -21.14 -24.98
C VAL A 696 24.50 -20.46 -24.04
N ILE A 697 25.71 -21.00 -23.97
CA ILE A 697 26.82 -20.46 -23.19
C ILE A 697 27.96 -20.12 -24.15
N GLY A 698 28.45 -18.89 -24.09
CA GLY A 698 29.61 -18.45 -24.84
C GLY A 698 30.66 -17.89 -23.90
N VAL A 699 31.92 -18.29 -24.06
CA VAL A 699 33.05 -17.73 -23.30
C VAL A 699 34.23 -17.42 -24.23
N SER A 700 34.95 -16.33 -23.94
CA SER A 700 36.16 -15.96 -24.67
C SER A 700 37.34 -15.79 -23.71
N ALA A 701 38.51 -16.31 -24.09
CA ALA A 701 39.71 -16.27 -23.23
C ALA A 701 41.00 -16.15 -24.06
N GLY A 702 42.09 -15.69 -23.44
CA GLY A 702 43.40 -15.60 -24.09
C GLY A 702 43.98 -16.95 -24.54
N HIS A 703 43.61 -18.05 -23.89
CA HIS A 703 44.11 -19.40 -24.19
C HIS A 703 42.98 -20.42 -24.31
N ARG A 704 43.06 -21.30 -25.33
CA ARG A 704 42.05 -22.35 -25.61
C ARG A 704 41.72 -23.25 -24.41
N GLY A 705 42.70 -23.58 -23.57
CA GLY A 705 42.47 -24.43 -22.40
C GLY A 705 41.61 -23.76 -21.32
N ALA A 706 41.74 -22.44 -21.14
CA ALA A 706 40.92 -21.68 -20.21
C ALA A 706 39.48 -21.54 -20.73
N ALA A 707 39.31 -21.26 -22.03
CA ALA A 707 37.99 -21.15 -22.64
C ALA A 707 37.17 -22.45 -22.52
N TRP A 708 37.78 -23.62 -22.75
CA TRP A 708 37.07 -24.91 -22.63
C TRP A 708 36.63 -25.21 -21.19
N ARG A 709 37.55 -25.06 -20.22
CA ARG A 709 37.21 -25.29 -18.81
C ARG A 709 36.14 -24.34 -18.30
N ALA A 710 36.23 -23.06 -18.68
CA ALA A 710 35.22 -22.08 -18.31
C ALA A 710 33.84 -22.38 -18.90
N GLY A 711 33.77 -22.82 -20.16
CA GLY A 711 32.49 -23.16 -20.79
C GLY A 711 31.81 -24.34 -20.11
N GLU A 712 32.58 -25.37 -19.75
CA GLU A 712 32.10 -26.54 -19.00
C GLU A 712 31.68 -26.16 -17.58
N GLU A 713 32.50 -25.40 -16.85
CA GLU A 713 32.19 -24.95 -15.49
C GLU A 713 30.92 -24.11 -15.43
N VAL A 714 30.77 -23.13 -16.33
CA VAL A 714 29.57 -22.29 -16.39
C VAL A 714 28.32 -23.14 -16.65
N LEU A 715 28.41 -24.17 -17.50
CA LEU A 715 27.29 -25.08 -17.75
C LEU A 715 26.90 -25.87 -16.50
N GLU A 716 27.87 -26.49 -15.84
CA GLU A 716 27.61 -27.33 -14.66
C GLU A 716 27.12 -26.49 -13.47
N GLU A 717 27.66 -25.29 -13.28
CA GLU A 717 27.16 -24.34 -12.28
C GLU A 717 25.74 -23.87 -12.60
N CYS A 718 25.41 -23.64 -13.88
CA CYS A 718 24.04 -23.31 -14.29
C CYS A 718 23.07 -24.43 -13.93
N LYS A 719 23.44 -25.69 -14.19
CA LYS A 719 22.62 -26.86 -13.82
C LYS A 719 22.50 -27.03 -12.30
N SER A 720 23.52 -26.68 -11.53
CA SER A 720 23.52 -26.89 -10.07
C SER A 720 22.75 -25.81 -9.29
N ARG A 721 22.93 -24.54 -9.67
CA ARG A 721 22.54 -23.38 -8.84
C ARG A 721 21.38 -22.58 -9.36
N VAL A 722 21.12 -22.58 -10.67
CA VAL A 722 20.14 -21.66 -11.25
C VAL A 722 18.72 -22.18 -11.05
N GLU A 723 17.85 -21.28 -10.60
CA GLU A 723 16.44 -21.52 -10.28
C GLU A 723 15.56 -21.57 -11.53
N VAL A 724 15.88 -22.53 -12.38
CA VAL A 724 15.14 -22.94 -13.57
C VAL A 724 14.69 -24.39 -13.39
N TRP A 725 13.43 -24.67 -13.66
CA TRP A 725 12.85 -26.01 -13.58
C TRP A 725 12.48 -26.50 -14.97
N LYS A 726 12.76 -27.78 -15.23
CA LYS A 726 12.50 -28.43 -16.51
C LYS A 726 11.32 -29.39 -16.35
N LYS A 727 10.44 -29.42 -17.34
CA LYS A 727 9.44 -30.47 -17.51
C LYS A 727 9.69 -31.18 -18.83
N GLU A 728 9.74 -32.49 -18.77
CA GLU A 728 9.83 -33.36 -19.96
C GLU A 728 8.42 -33.80 -20.34
N GLU A 729 8.03 -33.53 -21.58
CA GLU A 729 6.70 -33.87 -22.09
C GLU A 729 6.85 -34.97 -23.16
N PHE A 730 6.20 -36.10 -22.92
CA PHE A 730 6.30 -37.29 -23.75
C PHE A 730 5.13 -37.39 -24.73
N VAL A 731 5.35 -38.07 -25.85
CA VAL A 731 4.32 -38.25 -26.90
C VAL A 731 3.10 -39.03 -26.40
N ASP A 732 3.27 -39.82 -25.33
CA ASP A 732 2.19 -40.57 -24.65
C ASP A 732 1.28 -39.69 -23.77
N GLY A 733 1.52 -38.38 -23.71
CA GLY A 733 0.74 -37.41 -22.94
C GLY A 733 1.17 -37.26 -21.47
N ALA A 734 2.16 -38.03 -21.00
CA ALA A 734 2.72 -37.87 -19.67
C ALA A 734 3.72 -36.71 -19.61
N GLY A 735 3.78 -36.02 -18.47
CA GLY A 735 4.76 -34.97 -18.20
C GLY A 735 5.48 -35.20 -16.88
N GLU A 736 6.81 -35.14 -16.87
CA GLU A 736 7.63 -35.30 -15.68
C GLU A 736 8.36 -33.99 -15.36
N TRP A 737 8.09 -33.43 -14.18
CA TRP A 737 8.85 -32.29 -13.66
C TRP A 737 10.16 -32.77 -13.06
N ARG A 738 11.26 -32.14 -13.46
CA ARG A 738 12.58 -32.33 -12.87
C ARG A 738 13.11 -31.00 -12.37
N ALA A 739 13.45 -30.97 -11.09
CA ALA A 739 14.28 -29.91 -10.57
C ALA A 739 15.71 -30.07 -11.10
N ASN A 740 16.43 -28.96 -11.22
CA ASN A 740 17.86 -28.93 -11.53
C ASN A 740 18.72 -29.75 -10.52
N ARG A 741 18.17 -30.07 -9.35
CA ARG A 741 18.79 -30.93 -8.33
C ARG A 741 18.16 -32.32 -8.35
N GLU A 742 18.84 -33.31 -8.94
CA GLU A 742 18.61 -34.71 -8.56
C GLU A 742 19.41 -34.99 -7.29
N ARG A 743 18.69 -35.16 -6.18
CA ARG A 743 19.23 -35.74 -4.95
C ARG A 743 18.65 -37.14 -4.80
N ASP A 744 19.46 -38.09 -4.34
CA ASP A 744 18.96 -39.42 -4.00
C ASP A 744 17.97 -39.34 -2.80
N ALA A 745 17.34 -40.48 -2.48
CA ALA A 745 16.38 -40.58 -1.38
C ALA A 745 16.98 -40.25 0.02
N GLU A 746 18.30 -40.08 0.10
CA GLU A 746 19.07 -39.82 1.32
C GLU A 746 19.66 -38.38 1.33
N GLY A 747 19.38 -37.58 0.29
CA GLY A 747 19.77 -36.17 0.21
C GLY A 747 21.16 -35.91 -0.38
N GLY A 748 21.84 -36.93 -0.90
CA GLY A 748 23.12 -36.85 -1.61
C GLY A 748 22.97 -36.39 -3.06
N LEU A 749 23.99 -35.71 -3.62
CA LEU A 749 24.01 -35.29 -5.03
C LEU A 749 24.19 -36.51 -5.94
N LEU A 750 23.24 -36.76 -6.85
CA LEU A 750 23.39 -37.78 -7.90
C LEU A 750 24.38 -37.28 -8.96
N VAL A 751 25.62 -37.74 -8.88
CA VAL A 751 26.61 -37.57 -9.96
C VAL A 751 26.34 -38.64 -11.02
N LEU A 752 25.59 -38.30 -12.08
CA LEU A 752 25.52 -39.11 -13.29
C LEU A 752 26.82 -38.93 -14.09
N THR A 753 27.83 -39.77 -13.82
CA THR A 753 28.96 -39.94 -14.75
C THR A 753 28.51 -40.85 -15.88
N GLY A 754 28.54 -40.33 -17.11
CA GLY A 754 28.34 -41.13 -18.31
C GLY A 754 29.56 -42.02 -18.59
N SER A 755 29.38 -43.33 -18.43
CA SER A 755 30.02 -44.38 -19.24
C SER A 755 29.01 -45.50 -19.45
#